data_AF-A0A7C4GAV5-F1
#
_entry.id   AF-A0A7C4GAV5-F1
#
_cell.length_a   1.000
_cell.length_b   1.000
_cell.length_c   1.000
_cell.angle_alpha   90.00
_cell.angle_beta   90.00
_cell.angle_gamma   90.00
#
_symmetry.space_group_name_H-M   'P 1'
#
loop_
_entity.id
_entity.type
_entity.pdbx_description
1 polymer ?
#
loop_
_entity_poly.entity_id
_entity_poly.type
_entity_poly.pdbx_seq_one_letter_code
_entity_poly.pdbx_strand_id
1 'polypeptide(L)'
;MRAAKLRRKAGQFFRFIEWPLVGFLGLISLGLGMWGFDRYALPAGGRTPVGHFFDLLYRALQLAALEFNWQGPEVAVPVQLEIARLALPLIAGWTALRALYALFREQAQLLRIWLHYRRHVIVCGLGQKGLTLVRDLRARDERVVVIELDAENDFIKPCRDAGAIVITGDATDAATLARAGTGRARLLVALTPQDSANVEIADRARSLRLTHGCRDVLTAIIQLLDVRFWHDLQGWALADRSTGPFRLELFNVYRDGALRLCRERPPFVEGKATAHVVVVGVGRMAAAVVERTAREWLERERERLRREAAAVPLRDRVSRCRVTLVGPGASALAALLLARHEWVNRSCELSGLDVAVPSAEFERGTFLPAIGEISSAYVSLEDDEASFVAGNVLMRLLKATKTPVTAVVENEAGIARVGAGCATDEFPAVFPLLERTCDAALVERGVVETVARALHAQWCGRAERSRGRAPAWEEAPEWMRESSRAAVGSYRDCLMELGYQLRPLFDPEAAVRNFSAAEIEIIARQEHERWCSERTASGWRLGERYDEAEKTSPWLRAWDDPGYGENEKDYDRGRVTRLSALLAEVGIEVRRSRWVLFGRELAADCRQNAGQTAGPAASGTEEEWIERAGVVVAALRTHGYVVVALEKGGARMAGLPADPEPDFDAEGGVCRALDPEFDRREESVRTARRAAASRIPGIFSRLGFEVRPDRQERLAIALHVHYCRTRRAAGDTQATNPSLKAWRELPEYKRESNRLAARDVERKLQAVGCHIRERREGDGLFRFEDAEVELIAEMEHARWLEEKLSQGWKFGAVRSDTAKTNPYVRPWRELSEDERKNDLETARGLPGLLAGVGQQIERDERDIIGRAIHAEYVRTQTEQGRTVQDNPSLVEWFKLPPHLRESNRKQADDIRRKLESIGCRIVPAGEAGGEAFEFTAEELERLAEEEHDRWVREREADGWRYAPEKDIVRKLSPFLVPWERLSEDIREHDRNAVRAIPRVLAAAGLAVRRRAGTG
;
A
#
# COMPACT_ATOMS: atom_id res chain seq x y z
N MET A 1 13.80 2.77 -34.18
CA MET A 1 13.19 1.44 -33.97
C MET A 1 13.89 0.29 -34.71
N ARG A 2 14.19 0.38 -36.03
CA ARG A 2 14.88 -0.70 -36.80
C ARG A 2 16.30 -1.02 -36.30
N ALA A 3 17.11 -0.02 -35.97
CA ALA A 3 18.49 -0.22 -35.49
C ALA A 3 18.59 -0.96 -34.13
N ALA A 4 17.66 -0.71 -33.21
CA ALA A 4 17.60 -1.40 -31.91
C ALA A 4 17.11 -2.85 -32.05
N LYS A 5 16.13 -3.12 -32.92
CA LYS A 5 15.72 -4.49 -33.29
C LYS A 5 16.84 -5.27 -33.97
N LEU A 6 17.61 -4.64 -34.86
CA LEU A 6 18.79 -5.24 -35.49
C LEU A 6 19.90 -5.54 -34.48
N ARG A 7 20.22 -4.62 -33.56
CA ARG A 7 21.20 -4.87 -32.49
C ARG A 7 20.78 -6.00 -31.55
N ARG A 8 19.49 -6.11 -31.22
CA ARG A 8 18.96 -7.17 -30.35
C ARG A 8 18.93 -8.53 -31.04
N LYS A 9 18.54 -8.60 -32.32
CA LYS A 9 18.63 -9.82 -33.13
C LYS A 9 20.09 -10.25 -33.37
N ALA A 10 20.97 -9.31 -33.69
CA ALA A 10 22.41 -9.57 -33.83
C ALA A 10 23.00 -10.08 -32.51
N GLY A 11 22.67 -9.46 -31.38
CA GLY A 11 23.12 -9.90 -30.06
C GLY A 11 22.62 -11.30 -29.66
N GLN A 12 21.38 -11.66 -30.02
CA GLN A 12 20.85 -13.02 -29.80
C GLN A 12 21.52 -14.05 -30.73
N PHE A 13 21.75 -13.71 -31.98
CA PHE A 13 22.44 -14.55 -32.96
C PHE A 13 23.91 -14.80 -32.57
N PHE A 14 24.62 -13.75 -32.12
CA PHE A 14 25.99 -13.88 -31.62
C PHE A 14 26.07 -14.77 -30.38
N ARG A 15 25.13 -14.67 -29.42
CA ARG A 15 25.09 -15.56 -28.25
C ARG A 15 24.81 -17.02 -28.60
N PHE A 16 24.07 -17.26 -29.68
CA PHE A 16 23.77 -18.61 -30.16
C PHE A 16 24.98 -19.27 -30.83
N ILE A 17 25.81 -18.49 -31.55
CA ILE A 17 26.99 -18.99 -32.28
C ILE A 17 28.26 -18.99 -31.44
N GLU A 18 28.32 -18.19 -30.37
CA GLU A 18 29.52 -18.01 -29.55
C GLU A 18 30.10 -19.33 -29.02
N TRP A 19 29.30 -20.20 -28.40
CA TRP A 19 29.80 -21.46 -27.85
C TRP A 19 30.22 -22.47 -28.93
N PRO A 20 29.45 -22.69 -30.01
CA PRO A 20 29.91 -23.46 -31.16
C PRO A 20 31.21 -22.92 -31.77
N LEU A 21 31.37 -21.61 -31.87
CA LEU A 21 32.56 -20.97 -32.43
C LEU A 21 33.77 -21.13 -31.51
N VAL A 22 33.60 -20.91 -30.20
CA VAL A 22 34.65 -21.12 -29.19
C VAL A 22 35.08 -22.59 -29.16
N GLY A 23 34.12 -23.52 -29.20
CA GLY A 23 34.42 -24.95 -29.30
C GLY A 23 35.16 -25.32 -30.58
N PHE A 24 34.73 -24.77 -31.73
CA PHE A 24 35.37 -25.00 -33.02
C PHE A 24 36.80 -24.45 -33.08
N LEU A 25 37.01 -23.20 -32.63
CA LEU A 25 38.34 -22.59 -32.55
C LEU A 25 39.24 -23.33 -31.57
N GLY A 26 38.69 -23.80 -30.44
CA GLY A 26 39.39 -24.64 -29.48
C GLY A 26 39.86 -25.96 -30.10
N LEU A 27 38.97 -26.67 -30.80
CA LEU A 27 39.30 -27.93 -31.48
C LEU A 27 40.33 -27.75 -32.60
N ILE A 28 40.24 -26.69 -33.40
CA ILE A 28 41.24 -26.37 -34.43
C ILE A 28 42.58 -26.06 -33.79
N SER A 29 42.62 -25.22 -32.75
CA SER A 29 43.87 -24.83 -32.09
C SER A 29 44.53 -26.02 -31.40
N LEU A 30 43.73 -26.91 -30.81
CA LEU A 30 44.18 -28.16 -30.22
C LEU A 30 44.71 -29.11 -31.30
N GLY A 31 44.00 -29.24 -32.42
CA GLY A 31 44.42 -30.02 -33.58
C GLY A 31 45.74 -29.53 -34.18
N LEU A 32 45.93 -28.21 -34.30
CA LEU A 32 47.18 -27.59 -34.74
C LEU A 32 48.33 -27.86 -33.74
N GLY A 33 48.04 -27.83 -32.44
CA GLY A 33 49.00 -28.19 -31.40
C GLY A 33 49.44 -29.65 -31.49
N MET A 34 48.47 -30.58 -31.59
CA MET A 34 48.76 -32.01 -31.75
C MET A 34 49.53 -32.28 -33.05
N TRP A 35 49.10 -31.69 -34.17
CA TRP A 35 49.77 -31.85 -35.47
C TRP A 35 51.20 -31.27 -35.46
N GLY A 36 51.39 -30.14 -34.77
CA GLY A 36 52.71 -29.54 -34.59
C GLY A 36 53.66 -30.42 -33.78
N PHE A 37 53.18 -31.01 -32.67
CA PHE A 37 53.98 -31.94 -31.87
C PHE A 37 54.23 -33.28 -32.58
N ASP A 38 53.23 -33.81 -33.29
CA ASP A 38 53.32 -35.06 -34.05
C ASP A 38 54.42 -35.00 -35.12
N ARG A 39 54.47 -33.87 -35.84
CA ARG A 39 55.34 -33.72 -37.01
C ARG A 39 56.74 -33.23 -36.69
N TYR A 40 56.93 -32.46 -35.62
CA TYR A 40 58.17 -31.72 -35.38
C TYR A 40 58.79 -31.89 -33.99
N ALA A 41 58.13 -32.55 -33.03
CA ALA A 41 58.73 -32.79 -31.71
C ALA A 41 59.73 -33.95 -31.78
N LEU A 42 60.96 -33.75 -31.29
CA LEU A 42 61.91 -34.84 -31.16
C LEU A 42 61.59 -35.69 -29.92
N PRO A 43 61.85 -37.02 -29.94
CA PRO A 43 61.75 -37.85 -28.75
C PRO A 43 62.82 -37.40 -27.74
N ALA A 44 62.40 -36.84 -26.61
CA ALA A 44 63.30 -36.64 -25.47
C ALA A 44 63.76 -38.03 -24.98
N GLY A 45 64.99 -38.41 -25.34
CA GLY A 45 65.62 -39.63 -24.81
C GLY A 45 65.57 -40.88 -25.70
N GLY A 46 65.35 -40.75 -27.02
CA GLY A 46 65.71 -41.78 -28.00
C GLY A 46 65.29 -43.22 -27.68
N ARG A 47 64.01 -43.56 -27.91
CA ARG A 47 63.48 -44.83 -28.45
C ARG A 47 62.00 -45.00 -28.09
N THR A 48 61.12 -44.44 -28.93
CA THR A 48 59.83 -45.00 -29.41
C THR A 48 59.24 -44.02 -30.44
N PRO A 49 58.42 -44.49 -31.40
CA PRO A 49 57.80 -43.62 -32.40
C PRO A 49 56.75 -42.71 -31.74
N VAL A 50 56.57 -41.52 -32.33
CA VAL A 50 55.39 -40.64 -32.32
C VAL A 50 54.37 -40.98 -31.22
N GLY A 51 54.31 -40.17 -30.16
CA GLY A 51 53.48 -40.41 -28.97
C GLY A 51 52.05 -40.85 -29.32
N HIS A 52 51.48 -41.77 -28.54
CA HIS A 52 50.09 -42.17 -28.71
C HIS A 52 49.20 -40.93 -28.73
N PHE A 53 48.04 -40.98 -29.39
CA PHE A 53 47.11 -39.84 -29.49
C PHE A 53 46.95 -39.05 -28.18
N PHE A 54 46.91 -39.75 -27.04
CA PHE A 54 46.81 -39.17 -25.70
C PHE A 54 48.04 -38.36 -25.26
N ASP A 55 49.25 -38.71 -25.69
CA ASP A 55 50.49 -37.98 -25.39
C ASP A 55 50.55 -36.64 -26.15
N LEU A 56 50.17 -36.66 -27.43
CA LEU A 56 50.07 -35.45 -28.27
C LEU A 56 48.98 -34.52 -27.75
N LEU A 57 47.84 -35.09 -27.38
CA LEU A 57 46.74 -34.37 -26.75
C LEU A 57 47.19 -33.74 -25.42
N TYR A 58 47.89 -34.49 -24.57
CA TYR A 58 48.41 -33.99 -23.30
C TYR A 58 49.34 -32.79 -23.49
N ARG A 59 50.31 -32.88 -24.41
CA ARG A 59 51.22 -31.77 -24.73
C ARG A 59 50.50 -30.56 -25.34
N ALA A 60 49.51 -30.78 -26.20
CA ALA A 60 48.71 -29.71 -26.76
C ALA A 60 47.86 -29.02 -25.67
N LEU A 61 47.36 -29.75 -24.67
CA LEU A 61 46.65 -29.18 -23.52
C LEU A 61 47.57 -28.38 -22.59
N GLN A 62 48.85 -28.77 -22.43
CA GLN A 62 49.84 -27.99 -21.66
C GLN A 62 50.03 -26.57 -22.21
N LEU A 63 49.90 -26.39 -23.53
CA LEU A 63 49.93 -25.05 -24.15
C LEU A 63 48.85 -24.14 -23.59
N ALA A 64 47.66 -24.65 -23.25
CA ALA A 64 46.58 -23.86 -22.67
C ALA A 64 46.92 -23.36 -21.25
N ALA A 65 47.79 -24.07 -20.54
CA ALA A 65 48.30 -23.71 -19.22
C ALA A 65 49.55 -22.79 -19.27
N LEU A 66 49.92 -22.30 -20.46
CA LEU A 66 51.15 -21.53 -20.72
C LEU A 66 52.45 -22.33 -20.47
N GLU A 67 52.35 -23.66 -20.38
CA GLU A 67 53.50 -24.54 -20.29
C GLU A 67 53.99 -24.90 -21.69
N PHE A 68 55.07 -24.27 -22.14
CA PHE A 68 55.65 -24.50 -23.46
C PHE A 68 57.14 -24.85 -23.38
N ASN A 69 57.44 -26.12 -23.62
CA ASN A 69 58.81 -26.63 -23.70
C ASN A 69 59.06 -27.21 -25.11
N TRP A 70 59.74 -26.44 -25.96
CA TRP A 70 60.07 -26.83 -27.33
C TRP A 70 61.43 -27.53 -27.41
N GLN A 71 61.46 -28.73 -27.98
CA GLN A 71 62.67 -29.51 -28.26
C GLN A 71 62.60 -30.07 -29.68
N GLY A 72 62.65 -29.17 -30.67
CA GLY A 72 62.64 -29.52 -32.09
C GLY A 72 64.03 -29.46 -32.75
N PRO A 73 64.14 -29.96 -33.98
CA PRO A 73 65.40 -29.96 -34.75
C PRO A 73 65.83 -28.55 -35.20
N GLU A 74 64.88 -27.61 -35.28
CA GLU A 74 65.12 -26.20 -35.62
C GLU A 74 64.93 -25.29 -34.40
N VAL A 75 65.71 -24.20 -34.33
CA VAL A 75 65.62 -23.19 -33.26
C VAL A 75 64.30 -22.42 -33.32
N ALA A 76 63.69 -22.32 -34.52
CA ALA A 76 62.41 -21.65 -34.71
C ALA A 76 61.23 -22.58 -34.38
N VAL A 77 60.22 -22.03 -33.68
CA VAL A 77 58.98 -22.74 -33.38
C VAL A 77 58.11 -22.81 -34.65
N PRO A 78 57.60 -23.99 -35.03
CA PRO A 78 56.68 -24.13 -36.16
C PRO A 78 55.43 -23.25 -36.00
N VAL A 79 54.97 -22.65 -37.10
CA VAL A 79 53.82 -21.72 -37.09
C VAL A 79 52.54 -22.33 -36.50
N GLN A 80 52.35 -23.64 -36.66
CA GLN A 80 51.23 -24.39 -36.09
C GLN A 80 51.23 -24.33 -34.55
N LEU A 81 52.42 -24.48 -33.95
CA LEU A 81 52.62 -24.44 -32.51
C LEU A 81 52.55 -23.01 -31.99
N GLU A 82 53.05 -22.01 -32.73
CA GLU A 82 52.88 -20.59 -32.35
C GLU A 82 51.40 -20.18 -32.33
N ILE A 83 50.62 -20.60 -33.34
CA ILE A 83 49.17 -20.34 -33.35
C ILE A 83 48.49 -21.02 -32.16
N ALA A 84 48.76 -22.30 -31.91
CA ALA A 84 48.17 -23.04 -30.79
C ALA A 84 48.58 -22.46 -29.43
N ARG A 85 49.85 -22.08 -29.27
CA ARG A 85 50.45 -21.48 -28.05
C ARG A 85 49.79 -20.17 -27.66
N LEU A 86 49.37 -19.36 -28.63
CA LEU A 86 48.67 -18.10 -28.35
C LEU A 86 47.16 -18.29 -28.24
N ALA A 87 46.56 -19.10 -29.12
CA ALA A 87 45.11 -19.27 -29.18
C ALA A 87 44.55 -20.04 -27.98
N LEU A 88 45.21 -21.12 -27.53
CA LEU A 88 44.68 -21.98 -26.46
C LEU A 88 44.57 -21.26 -25.10
N PRO A 89 45.59 -20.52 -24.61
CA PRO A 89 45.46 -19.71 -23.39
C PRO A 89 44.40 -18.61 -23.50
N LEU A 90 44.28 -17.96 -24.67
CA LEU A 90 43.28 -16.91 -24.87
C LEU A 90 41.85 -17.47 -24.83
N ILE A 91 41.63 -18.64 -25.45
CA ILE A 91 40.33 -19.32 -25.43
C ILE A 91 40.02 -19.84 -24.02
N ALA A 92 40.99 -20.47 -23.34
CA ALA A 92 40.83 -20.95 -21.97
C ALA A 92 40.55 -19.80 -21.00
N GLY A 93 41.33 -18.71 -21.09
CA GLY A 93 41.15 -17.49 -20.30
C GLY A 93 39.82 -16.79 -20.57
N TRP A 94 39.39 -16.69 -21.84
CA TRP A 94 38.07 -16.16 -22.19
C TRP A 94 36.95 -17.00 -21.58
N THR A 95 37.06 -18.34 -21.67
CA THR A 95 36.09 -19.29 -21.11
C THR A 95 36.00 -19.16 -19.58
N ALA A 96 37.15 -19.09 -18.91
CA ALA A 96 37.23 -18.89 -17.46
C ALA A 96 36.64 -17.53 -17.03
N LEU A 97 36.95 -16.46 -17.76
CA LEU A 97 36.41 -15.12 -17.49
C LEU A 97 34.90 -15.05 -17.75
N ARG A 98 34.39 -15.78 -18.75
CA ARG A 98 32.96 -15.95 -19.01
C ARG A 98 32.26 -16.72 -17.89
N ALA A 99 32.87 -17.80 -17.40
CA ALA A 99 32.36 -18.58 -16.27
C ALA A 99 32.34 -17.74 -14.98
N LEU A 100 33.41 -16.97 -14.73
CA LEU A 100 33.51 -16.03 -13.62
C LEU A 100 32.41 -14.95 -13.71
N TYR A 101 32.21 -14.35 -14.88
CA TYR A 101 31.13 -13.39 -15.10
C TYR A 101 29.74 -14.00 -14.87
N ALA A 102 29.53 -15.27 -15.23
CA ALA A 102 28.27 -15.96 -14.98
C ALA A 102 28.01 -16.15 -13.47
N LEU A 103 29.06 -16.47 -12.70
CA LEU A 103 28.98 -16.61 -11.23
C LEU A 103 28.73 -15.28 -10.51
N PHE A 104 29.29 -14.17 -11.01
CA PHE A 104 29.12 -12.83 -10.42
C PHE A 104 28.03 -11.99 -11.09
N ARG A 105 27.16 -12.62 -11.89
CA ARG A 105 26.15 -11.91 -12.69
C ARG A 105 25.20 -11.10 -11.82
N GLU A 106 24.80 -11.61 -10.66
CA GLU A 106 23.90 -10.92 -9.73
C GLU A 106 24.56 -9.70 -9.10
N GLN A 107 25.80 -9.84 -8.62
CA GLN A 107 26.59 -8.75 -8.04
C GLN A 107 26.85 -7.65 -9.10
N ALA A 108 27.15 -8.04 -10.34
CA ALA A 108 27.32 -7.11 -11.45
C ALA A 108 26.02 -6.35 -11.79
N GLN A 109 24.85 -6.99 -11.66
CA GLN A 109 23.55 -6.34 -11.86
C GLN A 109 23.24 -5.32 -10.77
N LEU A 110 23.51 -5.64 -9.51
CA LEU A 110 23.36 -4.70 -8.39
C LEU A 110 24.32 -3.51 -8.54
N LEU A 111 25.58 -3.77 -8.92
CA LEU A 111 26.55 -2.73 -9.22
C LEU A 111 26.09 -1.84 -10.39
N ARG A 112 25.46 -2.43 -11.42
CA ARG A 112 24.91 -1.69 -12.55
C ARG A 112 23.72 -0.80 -12.16
N ILE A 113 22.84 -1.26 -11.26
CA ILE A 113 21.79 -0.41 -10.68
C ILE A 113 22.45 0.74 -9.90
N TRP A 114 23.44 0.43 -9.06
CA TRP A 114 24.14 1.42 -8.25
C TRP A 114 24.88 2.48 -9.10
N LEU A 115 25.59 2.09 -10.16
CA LEU A 115 26.36 3.02 -11.00
C LEU A 115 25.53 3.75 -12.06
N HIS A 116 24.55 3.09 -12.68
CA HIS A 116 23.97 3.58 -13.94
C HIS A 116 22.46 3.86 -13.88
N TYR A 117 21.72 3.40 -12.88
CA TYR A 117 20.26 3.59 -12.83
C TYR A 117 19.91 4.81 -11.98
N ARG A 118 19.23 5.79 -12.61
CA ARG A 118 18.60 6.96 -12.00
C ARG A 118 17.27 7.20 -12.70
N ARG A 119 16.29 7.74 -11.97
CA ARG A 119 14.91 7.96 -12.45
C ARG A 119 14.29 6.71 -13.08
N HIS A 120 14.70 5.52 -12.64
CA HIS A 120 14.20 4.24 -13.13
C HIS A 120 12.87 3.84 -12.45
N VAL A 121 12.25 2.78 -12.97
CA VAL A 121 11.02 2.20 -12.45
C VAL A 121 11.33 0.94 -11.66
N ILE A 122 10.69 0.79 -10.50
CA ILE A 122 10.71 -0.43 -9.69
C ILE A 122 9.32 -1.09 -9.79
N VAL A 123 9.27 -2.38 -10.09
CA VAL A 123 8.03 -3.17 -10.07
C VAL A 123 8.17 -4.27 -9.03
N CYS A 124 7.30 -4.28 -8.03
CA CYS A 124 7.29 -5.28 -6.96
C CYS A 124 6.19 -6.30 -7.23
N GLY A 125 6.56 -7.58 -7.29
CA GLY A 125 5.68 -8.69 -7.66
C GLY A 125 5.67 -8.94 -9.16
N LEU A 126 6.05 -10.14 -9.55
CA LEU A 126 6.16 -10.60 -10.93
C LEU A 126 5.15 -11.72 -11.21
N GLY A 127 3.89 -11.32 -11.41
CA GLY A 127 2.87 -12.15 -12.05
C GLY A 127 2.62 -11.72 -13.50
N GLN A 128 1.48 -12.15 -14.08
CA GLN A 128 1.05 -11.72 -15.42
C GLN A 128 1.01 -10.19 -15.54
N LYS A 129 0.40 -9.50 -14.56
CA LYS A 129 0.31 -8.03 -14.48
C LYS A 129 1.67 -7.35 -14.53
N GLY A 130 2.60 -7.84 -13.69
CA GLY A 130 3.96 -7.32 -13.61
C GLY A 130 4.72 -7.50 -14.92
N LEU A 131 4.62 -8.68 -15.54
CA LEU A 131 5.27 -8.95 -16.82
C LEU A 131 4.72 -8.07 -17.96
N THR A 132 3.40 -7.88 -18.04
CA THR A 132 2.76 -7.01 -19.04
C THR A 132 3.25 -5.56 -18.89
N LEU A 133 3.27 -5.04 -17.66
CA LEU A 133 3.79 -3.70 -17.37
C LEU A 133 5.28 -3.56 -17.72
N VAL A 134 6.10 -4.54 -17.35
CA VAL A 134 7.54 -4.56 -17.67
C VAL A 134 7.75 -4.54 -19.18
N ARG A 135 6.98 -5.30 -19.95
CA ARG A 135 7.09 -5.35 -21.41
C ARG A 135 6.76 -3.99 -22.04
N ASP A 136 5.69 -3.33 -21.61
CA ASP A 136 5.31 -2.00 -22.13
C ASP A 136 6.36 -0.94 -21.75
N LEU A 137 6.80 -0.90 -20.49
CA LEU A 137 7.85 0.01 -20.04
C LEU A 137 9.15 -0.19 -20.81
N ARG A 138 9.59 -1.43 -21.00
CA ARG A 138 10.81 -1.75 -21.76
C ARG A 138 10.65 -1.46 -23.25
N ALA A 139 9.45 -1.57 -23.82
CA ALA A 139 9.18 -1.17 -25.20
C ALA A 139 9.36 0.34 -25.43
N ARG A 140 9.15 1.15 -24.38
CA ARG A 140 9.38 2.60 -24.34
C ARG A 140 10.81 3.00 -23.90
N ASP A 141 11.72 2.02 -23.81
CA ASP A 141 13.11 2.18 -23.36
C ASP A 141 13.29 2.65 -21.90
N GLU A 142 12.26 2.49 -21.07
CA GLU A 142 12.35 2.81 -19.64
C GLU A 142 13.22 1.81 -18.89
N ARG A 143 14.03 2.28 -17.93
CA ARG A 143 14.87 1.40 -17.11
C ARG A 143 14.01 0.77 -16.03
N VAL A 144 13.93 -0.56 -16.01
CA VAL A 144 13.06 -1.30 -15.07
C VAL A 144 13.88 -2.25 -14.21
N VAL A 145 13.63 -2.20 -12.90
CA VAL A 145 14.07 -3.15 -11.89
C VAL A 145 12.84 -3.84 -11.34
N VAL A 146 12.86 -5.16 -11.24
CA VAL A 146 11.75 -5.97 -10.71
C VAL A 146 12.22 -6.62 -9.42
N ILE A 147 11.37 -6.64 -8.40
CA ILE A 147 11.56 -7.40 -7.17
C ILE A 147 10.54 -8.55 -7.20
N GLU A 148 11.03 -9.78 -7.10
CA GLU A 148 10.21 -10.99 -7.09
C GLU A 148 10.60 -11.88 -5.90
N LEU A 149 9.60 -12.38 -5.16
CA LEU A 149 9.82 -13.17 -3.96
C LEU A 149 10.32 -14.59 -4.30
N ASP A 150 9.71 -15.24 -5.30
CA ASP A 150 10.03 -16.60 -5.70
C ASP A 150 11.17 -16.63 -6.74
N ALA A 151 12.29 -17.25 -6.37
CA ALA A 151 13.47 -17.39 -7.22
C ALA A 151 13.22 -18.22 -8.49
N GLU A 152 12.25 -19.14 -8.42
CA GLU A 152 11.94 -20.11 -9.48
C GLU A 152 10.72 -19.69 -10.31
N ASN A 153 10.24 -18.46 -10.14
CA ASN A 153 9.08 -17.95 -10.86
C ASN A 153 9.30 -17.94 -12.39
N ASP A 154 8.42 -18.62 -13.12
CA ASP A 154 8.47 -18.81 -14.57
C ASP A 154 8.51 -17.48 -15.37
N PHE A 155 8.01 -16.39 -14.79
CA PHE A 155 7.99 -15.07 -15.42
C PHE A 155 9.35 -14.34 -15.37
N ILE A 156 10.32 -14.82 -14.59
CA ILE A 156 11.66 -14.20 -14.47
C ILE A 156 12.41 -14.20 -15.81
N LYS A 157 12.41 -15.34 -16.51
CA LYS A 157 13.11 -15.45 -17.80
C LYS A 157 12.50 -14.52 -18.87
N PRO A 158 11.17 -14.52 -19.11
CA PRO A 158 10.52 -13.53 -19.98
C PRO A 158 10.80 -12.07 -19.61
N CYS A 159 10.86 -11.77 -18.31
CA CYS A 159 11.15 -10.43 -17.78
C CYS A 159 12.60 -9.99 -18.10
N ARG A 160 13.58 -10.89 -17.86
CA ARG A 160 14.99 -10.68 -18.22
C ARG A 160 15.17 -10.57 -19.73
N ASP A 161 14.45 -11.36 -20.52
CA ASP A 161 14.48 -11.30 -21.98
C ASP A 161 13.91 -9.97 -22.51
N ALA A 162 12.94 -9.37 -21.82
CA ALA A 162 12.45 -8.01 -22.08
C ALA A 162 13.47 -6.90 -21.73
N GLY A 163 14.55 -7.25 -21.02
CA GLY A 163 15.66 -6.37 -20.68
C GLY A 163 15.55 -5.68 -19.32
N ALA A 164 14.64 -6.14 -18.45
CA ALA A 164 14.59 -5.71 -17.05
C ALA A 164 15.65 -6.44 -16.20
N ILE A 165 16.04 -5.82 -15.09
CA ILE A 165 16.84 -6.47 -14.05
C ILE A 165 15.87 -7.03 -13.01
N VAL A 166 16.05 -8.29 -12.62
CA VAL A 166 15.20 -8.94 -11.61
C VAL A 166 16.04 -9.23 -10.38
N ILE A 167 15.60 -8.73 -9.23
CA ILE A 167 16.15 -8.99 -7.90
C ILE A 167 15.20 -9.98 -7.23
N THR A 168 15.73 -11.11 -6.80
CA THR A 168 15.00 -12.06 -5.98
C THR A 168 15.06 -11.62 -4.51
N GLY A 169 13.90 -11.47 -3.87
CA GLY A 169 13.79 -11.04 -2.47
C GLY A 169 12.39 -10.52 -2.13
N ASP A 170 12.14 -10.32 -0.84
CA ASP A 170 10.87 -9.79 -0.35
C ASP A 170 10.80 -8.27 -0.54
N ALA A 171 9.79 -7.79 -1.25
CA ALA A 171 9.60 -6.35 -1.47
C ALA A 171 9.13 -5.60 -0.21
N THR A 172 8.63 -6.30 0.83
CA THR A 172 8.29 -5.71 2.13
C THR A 172 9.52 -5.42 2.98
N ASP A 173 10.68 -6.01 2.65
CA ASP A 173 11.94 -5.74 3.31
C ASP A 173 12.58 -4.43 2.78
N ALA A 174 12.88 -3.53 3.72
CA ALA A 174 13.51 -2.24 3.43
C ALA A 174 14.89 -2.39 2.78
N ALA A 175 15.66 -3.44 3.11
CA ALA A 175 16.96 -3.67 2.52
C ALA A 175 16.85 -4.08 1.05
N THR A 176 15.87 -4.91 0.70
CA THR A 176 15.57 -5.30 -0.68
C THR A 176 15.10 -4.12 -1.53
N LEU A 177 14.22 -3.26 -1.00
CA LEU A 177 13.85 -2.00 -1.67
C LEU A 177 15.05 -1.06 -1.86
N ALA A 178 15.92 -0.93 -0.86
CA ALA A 178 17.14 -0.13 -0.98
C ALA A 178 18.07 -0.67 -2.07
N ARG A 179 18.25 -2.00 -2.17
CA ARG A 179 19.02 -2.68 -3.24
C ARG A 179 18.45 -2.42 -4.64
N ALA A 180 17.13 -2.32 -4.77
CA ALA A 180 16.47 -1.95 -6.03
C ALA A 180 16.66 -0.46 -6.41
N GLY A 181 17.23 0.35 -5.51
CA GLY A 181 17.57 1.74 -5.75
C GLY A 181 16.39 2.71 -5.55
N THR A 182 15.47 2.42 -4.63
CA THR A 182 14.28 3.25 -4.32
C THR A 182 14.61 4.73 -4.08
N GLY A 183 15.77 5.05 -3.49
CA GLY A 183 16.21 6.43 -3.28
C GLY A 183 16.47 7.23 -4.58
N ARG A 184 16.63 6.56 -5.73
CA ARG A 184 16.86 7.20 -7.05
C ARG A 184 15.80 6.82 -8.09
N ALA A 185 14.82 6.01 -7.72
CA ALA A 185 13.71 5.63 -8.57
C ALA A 185 12.72 6.78 -8.72
N ARG A 186 12.10 6.91 -9.89
CA ARG A 186 11.01 7.87 -10.15
C ARG A 186 9.65 7.25 -9.80
N LEU A 187 9.51 5.95 -10.05
CA LEU A 187 8.26 5.23 -9.94
C LEU A 187 8.51 3.89 -9.25
N LEU A 188 7.64 3.53 -8.32
CA LEU A 188 7.52 2.20 -7.75
C LEU A 188 6.08 1.72 -8.01
N VAL A 189 5.91 0.49 -8.49
CA VAL A 189 4.60 -0.12 -8.71
C VAL A 189 4.53 -1.44 -7.96
N ALA A 190 3.62 -1.57 -7.00
CA ALA A 190 3.39 -2.81 -6.25
C ALA A 190 2.18 -3.56 -6.82
N LEU A 191 2.44 -4.73 -7.40
CA LEU A 191 1.46 -5.58 -8.10
C LEU A 191 1.38 -6.99 -7.48
N THR A 192 1.70 -7.12 -6.19
CA THR A 192 1.60 -8.40 -5.50
C THR A 192 0.12 -8.82 -5.36
N PRO A 193 -0.18 -10.13 -5.20
CA PRO A 193 -1.56 -10.61 -5.05
C PRO A 193 -2.20 -10.21 -3.71
N GLN A 194 -1.40 -9.75 -2.74
CA GLN A 194 -1.88 -9.39 -1.40
C GLN A 194 -1.91 -7.86 -1.23
N ASP A 195 -3.09 -7.32 -0.96
CA ASP A 195 -3.27 -5.86 -0.76
C ASP A 195 -2.46 -5.35 0.44
N SER A 196 -2.35 -6.15 1.51
CA SER A 196 -1.54 -5.83 2.70
C SER A 196 -0.06 -5.64 2.36
N ALA A 197 0.51 -6.56 1.58
CA ALA A 197 1.90 -6.46 1.13
C ALA A 197 2.12 -5.22 0.25
N ASN A 198 1.17 -4.90 -0.64
CA ASN A 198 1.26 -3.69 -1.47
C ASN A 198 1.29 -2.40 -0.63
N VAL A 199 0.49 -2.33 0.44
CA VAL A 199 0.52 -1.19 1.39
C VAL A 199 1.83 -1.14 2.16
N GLU A 200 2.32 -2.28 2.68
CA GLU A 200 3.59 -2.32 3.39
C GLU A 200 4.76 -1.89 2.51
N ILE A 201 4.81 -2.35 1.24
CA ILE A 201 5.82 -1.91 0.26
C ILE A 201 5.82 -0.38 0.11
N ALA A 202 4.65 0.25 0.01
CA ALA A 202 4.54 1.70 -0.09
C ALA A 202 5.02 2.41 1.19
N ASP A 203 4.64 1.93 2.36
CA ASP A 203 5.04 2.53 3.63
C ASP A 203 6.57 2.42 3.86
N ARG A 204 7.17 1.28 3.50
CA ARG A 204 8.63 1.08 3.55
C ARG A 204 9.36 1.98 2.57
N ALA A 205 8.85 2.11 1.34
CA ALA A 205 9.41 3.02 0.35
C ALA A 205 9.33 4.49 0.80
N ARG A 206 8.23 4.88 1.45
CA ARG A 206 8.03 6.22 2.04
C ARG A 206 9.01 6.48 3.16
N SER A 207 9.12 5.55 4.11
CA SER A 207 10.06 5.62 5.24
C SER A 207 11.50 5.76 4.75
N LEU A 208 11.92 4.96 3.76
CA LEU A 208 13.24 5.08 3.15
C LEU A 208 13.49 6.45 2.53
N ARG A 209 12.51 7.01 1.81
CA ARG A 209 12.62 8.33 1.16
C ARG A 209 12.72 9.48 2.14
N LEU A 210 11.96 9.42 3.24
CA LEU A 210 12.00 10.43 4.31
C LEU A 210 13.34 10.41 5.05
N THR A 211 13.83 9.22 5.41
CA THR A 211 15.10 9.07 6.16
C THR A 211 16.32 9.51 5.35
N HIS A 212 16.34 9.28 4.03
CA HIS A 212 17.48 9.61 3.18
C HIS A 212 17.50 11.06 2.66
N GLY A 213 16.56 11.91 3.08
CA GLY A 213 16.54 13.34 2.71
C GLY A 213 16.51 13.59 1.20
N CYS A 214 15.86 12.68 0.45
CA CYS A 214 15.87 12.76 -1.01
C CYS A 214 15.07 13.99 -1.49
N ARG A 215 15.52 14.62 -2.58
CA ARG A 215 14.85 15.81 -3.15
C ARG A 215 13.84 15.50 -4.25
N ASP A 216 14.05 14.42 -4.99
CA ASP A 216 13.12 14.02 -6.06
C ASP A 216 11.88 13.34 -5.47
N VAL A 217 10.72 13.48 -6.10
CA VAL A 217 9.49 12.78 -5.68
C VAL A 217 9.51 11.34 -6.22
N LEU A 218 9.32 10.36 -5.34
CA LEU A 218 8.99 8.98 -5.72
C LEU A 218 7.47 8.82 -5.80
N THR A 219 6.94 8.49 -6.97
CA THR A 219 5.53 8.05 -7.08
C THR A 219 5.47 6.56 -6.81
N ALA A 220 4.70 6.14 -5.82
CA ALA A 220 4.39 4.75 -5.53
C ALA A 220 2.95 4.47 -5.93
N ILE A 221 2.75 3.53 -6.87
CA ILE A 221 1.44 3.06 -7.29
C ILE A 221 1.22 1.68 -6.66
N ILE A 222 0.17 1.53 -5.87
CA ILE A 222 -0.15 0.24 -5.23
C ILE A 222 -1.46 -0.33 -5.78
N GLN A 223 -1.45 -1.63 -6.08
CA GLN A 223 -2.67 -2.34 -6.44
C GLN A 223 -3.46 -2.70 -5.18
N LEU A 224 -4.74 -2.32 -5.14
CA LEU A 224 -5.69 -2.80 -4.14
C LEU A 224 -6.87 -3.45 -4.84
N LEU A 225 -7.07 -4.73 -4.59
CA LEU A 225 -8.14 -5.51 -5.18
C LEU A 225 -9.43 -5.46 -4.36
N ASP A 226 -9.34 -5.39 -3.03
CA ASP A 226 -10.50 -5.15 -2.17
C ASP A 226 -10.92 -3.68 -2.30
N VAL A 227 -12.10 -3.48 -2.89
CA VAL A 227 -12.69 -2.16 -3.12
C VAL A 227 -12.99 -1.43 -1.80
N ARG A 228 -13.30 -2.14 -0.69
CA ARG A 228 -13.50 -1.52 0.63
C ARG A 228 -12.19 -0.92 1.14
N PHE A 229 -11.13 -1.73 1.11
CA PHE A 229 -9.81 -1.30 1.53
C PHE A 229 -9.28 -0.17 0.63
N TRP A 230 -9.57 -0.22 -0.67
CA TRP A 230 -9.29 0.87 -1.61
C TRP A 230 -9.96 2.18 -1.20
N HIS A 231 -11.23 2.15 -0.81
CA HIS A 231 -11.95 3.33 -0.35
C HIS A 231 -11.33 3.89 0.94
N ASP A 232 -11.13 3.05 1.96
CA ASP A 232 -10.54 3.50 3.24
C ASP A 232 -9.17 4.15 3.03
N LEU A 233 -8.38 3.62 2.09
CA LEU A 233 -7.04 4.11 1.79
C LEU A 233 -7.00 5.28 0.78
N GLN A 234 -8.08 5.55 0.06
CA GLN A 234 -8.15 6.68 -0.88
C GLN A 234 -8.02 8.03 -0.15
N GLY A 235 -8.62 8.14 1.03
CA GLY A 235 -8.43 9.29 1.92
C GLY A 235 -6.96 9.43 2.35
N TRP A 236 -6.25 8.33 2.56
CA TRP A 236 -4.82 8.32 2.90
C TRP A 236 -3.92 8.73 1.74
N ALA A 237 -4.16 8.22 0.53
CA ALA A 237 -3.43 8.62 -0.67
C ALA A 237 -3.54 10.13 -0.94
N LEU A 238 -4.69 10.71 -0.63
CA LEU A 238 -4.89 12.17 -0.67
C LEU A 238 -4.25 12.86 0.53
N ALA A 239 -4.37 12.31 1.74
CA ALA A 239 -3.84 12.88 2.99
C ALA A 239 -2.30 12.89 3.08
N ASP A 240 -1.59 12.15 2.24
CA ASP A 240 -0.12 12.14 2.24
C ASP A 240 0.45 13.49 1.79
N ARG A 241 1.36 14.08 2.58
CA ARG A 241 1.78 15.48 2.46
C ARG A 241 2.35 15.78 1.06
N SER A 242 1.79 16.80 0.43
CA SER A 242 2.09 17.26 -0.93
C SER A 242 3.52 17.78 -1.14
N THR A 243 4.23 18.10 -0.05
CA THR A 243 5.58 18.65 -0.06
C THR A 243 6.67 17.63 0.30
N GLY A 244 6.32 16.34 0.44
CA GLY A 244 7.27 15.27 0.74
C GLY A 244 7.91 14.63 -0.51
N PRO A 245 9.04 13.91 -0.35
CA PRO A 245 9.72 13.21 -1.45
C PRO A 245 9.02 11.91 -1.90
N PHE A 246 7.73 11.76 -1.59
CA PHE A 246 6.93 10.55 -1.81
C PHE A 246 5.49 10.93 -2.16
N ARG A 247 4.91 10.24 -3.13
CA ARG A 247 3.51 10.39 -3.58
C ARG A 247 2.91 9.01 -3.71
N LEU A 248 1.76 8.78 -3.08
CA LEU A 248 1.02 7.54 -3.23
C LEU A 248 -0.11 7.67 -4.25
N GLU A 249 -0.27 6.65 -5.08
CA GLU A 249 -1.38 6.48 -6.00
C GLU A 249 -1.97 5.08 -5.85
N LEU A 250 -3.29 4.97 -6.01
CA LEU A 250 -3.99 3.69 -5.91
C LEU A 250 -4.39 3.20 -7.30
N PHE A 251 -4.28 1.90 -7.51
CA PHE A 251 -4.64 1.22 -8.74
C PHE A 251 -5.58 0.04 -8.46
N ASN A 252 -6.63 -0.11 -9.27
CA ASN A 252 -7.47 -1.31 -9.23
C ASN A 252 -7.76 -1.75 -10.66
N VAL A 253 -7.16 -2.87 -11.04
CA VAL A 253 -7.24 -3.43 -12.39
C VAL A 253 -8.68 -3.58 -12.91
N TYR A 254 -9.63 -3.97 -12.06
CA TYR A 254 -11.02 -4.19 -12.48
C TYR A 254 -11.78 -2.88 -12.64
N ARG A 255 -11.56 -1.92 -11.74
CA ARG A 255 -12.19 -0.60 -11.83
C ARG A 255 -11.68 0.20 -13.02
N ASP A 256 -10.36 0.25 -13.19
CA ASP A 256 -9.71 0.89 -14.33
C ASP A 256 -10.06 0.18 -15.65
N GLY A 257 -10.15 -1.16 -15.59
CA GLY A 257 -10.59 -2.01 -16.69
C GLY A 257 -12.02 -1.70 -17.13
N ALA A 258 -12.97 -1.66 -16.20
CA ALA A 258 -14.38 -1.36 -16.48
C ALA A 258 -14.55 0.06 -17.04
N LEU A 259 -13.80 1.04 -16.52
CA LEU A 259 -13.79 2.41 -17.07
C LEU A 259 -13.33 2.43 -18.52
N ARG A 260 -12.22 1.76 -18.86
CA ARG A 260 -11.71 1.70 -20.23
C ARG A 260 -12.62 0.90 -21.15
N LEU A 261 -13.14 -0.22 -20.67
CA LEU A 261 -14.10 -1.04 -21.39
C LEU A 261 -15.33 -0.24 -21.78
N CYS A 262 -15.96 0.47 -20.84
CA CYS A 262 -17.14 1.28 -21.13
C CYS A 262 -16.82 2.49 -22.03
N ARG A 263 -15.61 3.05 -21.98
CA ARG A 263 -15.19 4.12 -22.91
C ARG A 263 -14.96 3.63 -24.33
N GLU A 264 -14.27 2.51 -24.49
CA GLU A 264 -13.99 1.90 -25.80
C GLU A 264 -15.24 1.24 -26.39
N ARG A 265 -16.09 0.69 -25.53
CA ARG A 265 -17.33 -0.04 -25.84
C ARG A 265 -18.46 0.48 -24.94
N PRO A 266 -19.15 1.56 -25.35
CA PRO A 266 -20.19 2.19 -24.54
C PRO A 266 -21.34 1.24 -24.15
N PRO A 267 -21.80 1.27 -22.88
CA PRO A 267 -22.93 0.44 -22.42
C PRO A 267 -24.26 0.83 -23.08
N PHE A 268 -24.36 2.08 -23.53
CA PHE A 268 -25.57 2.65 -24.08
C PHE A 268 -25.29 3.24 -25.48
N VAL A 269 -25.69 2.49 -26.50
CA VAL A 269 -25.48 2.83 -27.92
C VAL A 269 -26.54 3.84 -28.37
N GLU A 270 -26.11 4.92 -29.03
CA GLU A 270 -27.04 5.91 -29.60
C GLU A 270 -27.93 5.28 -30.68
N GLY A 271 -29.23 5.61 -30.66
CA GLY A 271 -30.22 5.10 -31.61
C GLY A 271 -30.94 3.81 -31.18
N LYS A 272 -30.53 3.15 -30.08
CA LYS A 272 -31.34 2.09 -29.44
C LYS A 272 -32.31 2.69 -28.43
N ALA A 273 -33.55 2.19 -28.42
CA ALA A 273 -34.63 2.71 -27.58
C ALA A 273 -34.50 2.30 -26.08
N THR A 274 -33.82 1.19 -25.80
CA THR A 274 -33.74 0.60 -24.44
C THR A 274 -32.38 0.82 -23.78
N ALA A 275 -32.38 1.30 -22.54
CA ALA A 275 -31.20 1.39 -21.70
C ALA A 275 -31.00 0.11 -20.87
N HIS A 276 -30.68 -1.00 -21.54
CA HIS A 276 -30.57 -2.32 -20.88
C HIS A 276 -29.24 -3.02 -21.19
N VAL A 277 -28.39 -3.19 -20.19
CA VAL A 277 -27.08 -3.84 -20.32
C VAL A 277 -27.11 -5.25 -19.73
N VAL A 278 -26.55 -6.22 -20.44
CA VAL A 278 -26.34 -7.58 -19.93
C VAL A 278 -24.87 -7.77 -19.58
N VAL A 279 -24.59 -8.30 -18.39
CA VAL A 279 -23.25 -8.65 -17.93
C VAL A 279 -23.23 -10.13 -17.59
N VAL A 280 -22.45 -10.91 -18.34
CA VAL A 280 -22.30 -12.35 -18.13
C VAL A 280 -21.04 -12.61 -17.31
N GLY A 281 -21.22 -13.23 -16.15
CA GLY A 281 -20.19 -13.48 -15.14
C GLY A 281 -20.52 -12.83 -13.79
N VAL A 282 -19.90 -13.36 -12.74
CA VAL A 282 -20.10 -12.93 -11.33
C VAL A 282 -18.81 -12.49 -10.64
N GLY A 283 -17.72 -12.32 -11.41
CA GLY A 283 -16.41 -11.92 -10.89
C GLY A 283 -16.29 -10.44 -10.56
N ARG A 284 -15.10 -10.04 -10.09
CA ARG A 284 -14.78 -8.64 -9.73
C ARG A 284 -14.92 -7.67 -10.91
N MET A 285 -14.62 -8.14 -12.12
CA MET A 285 -14.81 -7.36 -13.34
C MET A 285 -16.30 -7.14 -13.64
N ALA A 286 -17.15 -8.16 -13.49
CA ALA A 286 -18.59 -8.01 -13.68
C ALA A 286 -19.18 -6.96 -12.71
N ALA A 287 -18.82 -7.04 -11.42
CA ALA A 287 -19.18 -6.03 -10.43
C ALA A 287 -18.73 -4.62 -10.84
N ALA A 288 -17.48 -4.45 -11.28
CA ALA A 288 -16.96 -3.16 -11.72
C ALA A 288 -17.67 -2.61 -12.97
N VAL A 289 -18.07 -3.48 -13.90
CA VAL A 289 -18.85 -3.09 -15.09
C VAL A 289 -20.25 -2.64 -14.72
N VAL A 290 -20.93 -3.32 -13.78
CA VAL A 290 -22.24 -2.90 -13.26
C VAL A 290 -22.15 -1.51 -12.62
N GLU A 291 -21.20 -1.32 -11.70
CA GLU A 291 -20.98 -0.03 -11.03
C GLU A 291 -20.66 1.08 -12.04
N ARG A 292 -19.81 0.81 -13.05
CA ARG A 292 -19.46 1.79 -14.08
C ARG A 292 -20.67 2.13 -14.96
N THR A 293 -21.46 1.13 -15.35
CA THR A 293 -22.67 1.31 -16.16
C THR A 293 -23.69 2.18 -15.44
N ALA A 294 -23.96 1.90 -14.17
CA ALA A 294 -24.86 2.70 -13.33
C ALA A 294 -24.38 4.16 -13.23
N ARG A 295 -23.07 4.37 -13.08
CA ARG A 295 -22.47 5.72 -13.01
C ARG A 295 -22.60 6.47 -14.33
N GLU A 296 -22.32 5.83 -15.46
CA GLU A 296 -22.47 6.45 -16.78
C GLU A 296 -23.91 6.84 -17.10
N TRP A 297 -24.87 6.02 -16.67
CA TRP A 297 -26.29 6.34 -16.82
C TRP A 297 -26.66 7.61 -16.04
N LEU A 298 -26.22 7.70 -14.79
CA LEU A 298 -26.46 8.87 -13.95
C LEU A 298 -25.81 10.14 -14.52
N GLU A 299 -24.59 10.03 -15.05
CA GLU A 299 -23.90 11.14 -15.74
C GLU A 299 -24.69 11.63 -16.96
N ARG A 300 -25.22 10.71 -17.79
CA ARG A 300 -26.07 11.05 -18.93
C ARG A 300 -27.38 11.73 -18.53
N GLU A 301 -28.07 11.20 -17.52
CA GLU A 301 -29.32 11.78 -17.03
C GLU A 301 -29.09 13.18 -16.44
N ARG A 302 -27.98 13.40 -15.73
CA ARG A 302 -27.58 14.73 -15.26
C ARG A 302 -27.37 15.71 -16.40
N GLU A 303 -26.69 15.27 -17.45
CA GLU A 303 -26.44 16.13 -18.60
C GLU A 303 -27.74 16.47 -19.34
N ARG A 304 -28.63 15.48 -19.52
CA ARG A 304 -29.97 15.68 -20.06
C ARG A 304 -30.76 16.71 -19.25
N LEU A 305 -30.84 16.53 -17.93
CA LEU A 305 -31.54 17.45 -17.02
C LEU A 305 -30.94 18.86 -17.01
N ARG A 306 -29.61 18.99 -17.11
CA ARG A 306 -28.94 20.30 -17.25
C ARG A 306 -29.33 21.01 -18.54
N ARG A 307 -29.45 20.28 -19.65
CA ARG A 307 -29.89 20.84 -20.95
C ARG A 307 -31.37 21.23 -20.95
N GLU A 308 -32.21 20.50 -20.21
CA GLU A 308 -33.66 20.73 -20.11
C GLU A 308 -34.07 21.92 -19.19
N ALA A 309 -33.11 22.53 -18.47
CA ALA A 309 -33.26 23.79 -17.72
C ALA A 309 -34.53 23.89 -16.82
N ALA A 310 -34.81 22.87 -15.99
CA ALA A 310 -35.92 22.91 -15.03
C ALA A 310 -35.44 22.89 -13.56
N ALA A 311 -35.85 23.91 -12.81
CA ALA A 311 -35.58 24.13 -11.38
C ALA A 311 -36.36 23.13 -10.47
N VAL A 312 -36.12 21.83 -10.61
CA VAL A 312 -36.75 20.77 -9.80
C VAL A 312 -35.66 19.84 -9.21
N PRO A 313 -35.76 19.41 -7.93
CA PRO A 313 -34.76 18.57 -7.30
C PRO A 313 -34.52 17.23 -8.02
N LEU A 314 -33.24 16.82 -8.15
CA LEU A 314 -32.78 15.59 -8.82
C LEU A 314 -33.50 14.29 -8.36
N ARG A 315 -34.04 14.26 -7.14
CA ARG A 315 -34.53 13.02 -6.51
C ARG A 315 -35.78 12.42 -7.16
N ASP A 316 -36.54 13.18 -7.94
CA ASP A 316 -37.89 12.76 -8.35
C ASP A 316 -38.02 12.33 -9.83
N ARG A 317 -36.97 12.41 -10.67
CA ARG A 317 -37.08 12.08 -12.12
C ARG A 317 -35.89 11.39 -12.79
N VAL A 318 -34.95 10.77 -12.07
CA VAL A 318 -33.90 9.96 -12.72
C VAL A 318 -34.54 8.68 -13.27
N SER A 319 -34.61 8.55 -14.60
CA SER A 319 -35.01 7.28 -15.21
C SER A 319 -33.96 6.23 -14.87
N ARG A 320 -34.35 4.95 -14.71
CA ARG A 320 -33.40 3.88 -14.36
C ARG A 320 -33.01 3.10 -15.62
N CYS A 321 -31.72 2.82 -15.77
CA CYS A 321 -31.29 1.80 -16.74
C CYS A 321 -31.55 0.41 -16.15
N ARG A 322 -31.72 -0.60 -17.00
CA ARG A 322 -31.75 -2.00 -16.57
C ARG A 322 -30.38 -2.60 -16.71
N VAL A 323 -29.98 -3.40 -15.71
CA VAL A 323 -28.76 -4.21 -15.78
C VAL A 323 -29.11 -5.63 -15.34
N THR A 324 -28.83 -6.61 -16.18
CA THR A 324 -29.02 -8.03 -15.85
C THR A 324 -27.68 -8.73 -15.78
N LEU A 325 -27.35 -9.25 -14.60
CA LEU A 325 -26.23 -10.16 -14.37
C LEU A 325 -26.66 -11.58 -14.73
N VAL A 326 -25.82 -12.32 -15.47
CA VAL A 326 -26.07 -13.71 -15.86
C VAL A 326 -24.89 -14.57 -15.44
N GLY A 327 -25.13 -15.61 -14.65
CA GLY A 327 -24.07 -16.51 -14.19
C GLY A 327 -24.45 -17.22 -12.89
N PRO A 328 -23.68 -18.25 -12.48
CA PRO A 328 -23.93 -18.94 -11.23
C PRO A 328 -23.71 -17.99 -10.04
N GLY A 329 -24.79 -17.63 -9.33
CA GLY A 329 -24.75 -16.68 -8.21
C GLY A 329 -24.94 -15.21 -8.61
N ALA A 330 -25.43 -14.94 -9.81
CA ALA A 330 -25.75 -13.59 -10.28
C ALA A 330 -26.75 -12.88 -9.36
N SER A 331 -27.75 -13.58 -8.83
CA SER A 331 -28.73 -13.00 -7.89
C SER A 331 -28.07 -12.58 -6.58
N ALA A 332 -27.13 -13.39 -6.08
CA ALA A 332 -26.38 -13.07 -4.87
C ALA A 332 -25.47 -11.85 -5.07
N LEU A 333 -24.77 -11.76 -6.20
CA LEU A 333 -23.94 -10.60 -6.54
C LEU A 333 -24.79 -9.33 -6.71
N ALA A 334 -25.94 -9.41 -7.40
CA ALA A 334 -26.88 -8.30 -7.54
C ALA A 334 -27.35 -7.77 -6.18
N ALA A 335 -27.78 -8.68 -5.29
CA ALA A 335 -28.19 -8.33 -3.93
C ALA A 335 -27.05 -7.67 -3.13
N LEU A 336 -25.82 -8.20 -3.25
CA LEU A 336 -24.64 -7.64 -2.59
C LEU A 336 -24.33 -6.21 -3.09
N LEU A 337 -24.38 -5.97 -4.40
CA LEU A 337 -24.14 -4.64 -4.98
C LEU A 337 -25.20 -3.63 -4.56
N LEU A 338 -26.48 -4.03 -4.54
CA LEU A 338 -27.58 -3.19 -4.08
C LEU A 338 -27.49 -2.86 -2.59
N ALA A 339 -27.10 -3.83 -1.76
CA ALA A 339 -26.90 -3.63 -0.33
C ALA A 339 -25.69 -2.74 -0.03
N ARG A 340 -24.63 -2.85 -0.84
CA ARG A 340 -23.40 -2.06 -0.69
C ARG A 340 -23.55 -0.63 -1.16
N HIS A 341 -24.37 -0.41 -2.19
CA HIS A 341 -24.47 0.87 -2.88
C HIS A 341 -25.93 1.27 -3.09
N GLU A 342 -26.48 2.04 -2.15
CA GLU A 342 -27.87 2.50 -2.23
C GLU A 342 -28.18 3.30 -3.52
N TRP A 343 -27.18 4.04 -4.05
CA TRP A 343 -27.31 4.81 -5.30
C TRP A 343 -27.40 3.95 -6.57
N VAL A 344 -26.89 2.72 -6.54
CA VAL A 344 -27.01 1.77 -7.66
C VAL A 344 -28.50 1.47 -7.86
N ASN A 345 -29.24 1.18 -6.79
CA ASN A 345 -30.70 0.97 -6.86
C ASN A 345 -31.48 2.19 -7.39
N ARG A 346 -30.97 3.41 -7.15
CA ARG A 346 -31.61 4.65 -7.65
C ARG A 346 -31.36 4.91 -9.12
N SER A 347 -30.20 4.47 -9.65
CA SER A 347 -29.77 4.70 -11.02
C SER A 347 -30.04 3.53 -11.97
N CYS A 348 -30.15 2.31 -11.43
CA CYS A 348 -30.38 1.11 -12.21
C CYS A 348 -31.28 0.08 -11.52
N GLU A 349 -32.12 -0.56 -12.32
CA GLU A 349 -32.83 -1.79 -11.99
C GLU A 349 -31.87 -2.96 -12.21
N LEU A 350 -31.15 -3.34 -11.16
CA LEU A 350 -30.20 -4.45 -11.17
C LEU A 350 -30.93 -5.76 -10.85
N SER A 351 -30.81 -6.73 -11.75
CA SER A 351 -31.35 -8.08 -11.59
C SER A 351 -30.27 -9.13 -11.80
N GLY A 352 -30.37 -10.26 -11.10
CA GLY A 352 -29.53 -11.42 -11.32
C GLY A 352 -30.31 -12.56 -11.93
N LEU A 353 -29.68 -13.29 -12.82
CA LEU A 353 -30.21 -14.48 -13.46
C LEU A 353 -29.21 -15.63 -13.29
N ASP A 354 -29.57 -16.58 -12.45
CA ASP A 354 -28.72 -17.71 -12.09
C ASP A 354 -28.76 -18.79 -13.18
N VAL A 355 -28.01 -18.57 -14.26
CA VAL A 355 -27.82 -19.53 -15.36
C VAL A 355 -26.35 -19.94 -15.40
N ALA A 356 -26.10 -21.25 -15.48
CA ALA A 356 -24.74 -21.78 -15.63
C ALA A 356 -24.19 -21.43 -17.02
N VAL A 357 -22.91 -21.06 -17.09
CA VAL A 357 -22.22 -20.72 -18.35
C VAL A 357 -20.91 -21.52 -18.42
N PRO A 358 -20.75 -22.44 -19.39
CA PRO A 358 -21.71 -22.82 -20.43
C PRO A 358 -22.83 -23.74 -19.92
N SER A 359 -24.00 -23.68 -20.55
CA SER A 359 -25.12 -24.62 -20.35
C SER A 359 -25.99 -24.72 -21.60
N ALA A 360 -26.78 -25.79 -21.73
CA ALA A 360 -27.73 -25.93 -22.84
C ALA A 360 -28.82 -24.83 -22.84
N GLU A 361 -29.14 -24.28 -21.68
CA GLU A 361 -30.01 -23.13 -21.54
C GLU A 361 -29.38 -21.87 -22.14
N PHE A 362 -28.11 -21.61 -21.79
CA PHE A 362 -27.35 -20.47 -22.29
C PHE A 362 -27.12 -20.52 -23.80
N GLU A 363 -26.72 -21.69 -24.33
CA GLU A 363 -26.49 -21.94 -25.76
C GLU A 363 -27.73 -21.68 -26.62
N ARG A 364 -28.92 -22.01 -26.09
CA ARG A 364 -30.20 -21.80 -26.80
C ARG A 364 -30.77 -20.39 -26.61
N GLY A 365 -30.22 -19.59 -25.70
CA GLY A 365 -30.71 -18.25 -25.41
C GLY A 365 -32.13 -18.23 -24.83
N THR A 366 -32.57 -19.29 -24.15
CA THR A 366 -33.95 -19.40 -23.61
C THR A 366 -34.26 -18.36 -22.54
N PHE A 367 -33.22 -17.75 -21.96
CA PHE A 367 -33.33 -16.65 -21.01
C PHE A 367 -33.52 -15.27 -21.66
N LEU A 368 -33.12 -15.09 -22.92
CA LEU A 368 -33.20 -13.79 -23.61
C LEU A 368 -34.63 -13.23 -23.75
N PRO A 369 -35.69 -14.05 -24.00
CA PRO A 369 -37.06 -13.56 -24.00
C PRO A 369 -37.49 -12.92 -22.68
N ALA A 370 -36.98 -13.40 -21.54
CA ALA A 370 -37.27 -12.83 -20.23
C ALA A 370 -36.52 -11.50 -19.98
N ILE A 371 -35.37 -11.31 -20.63
CA ILE A 371 -34.53 -10.10 -20.54
C ILE A 371 -35.06 -8.99 -21.47
N GLY A 372 -35.57 -9.32 -22.65
CA GLY A 372 -36.07 -8.36 -23.63
C GLY A 372 -34.95 -7.74 -24.48
N GLU A 373 -35.17 -6.53 -25.01
CA GLU A 373 -34.20 -5.84 -25.87
C GLU A 373 -33.00 -5.30 -25.06
N ILE A 374 -31.80 -5.40 -25.63
CA ILE A 374 -30.50 -5.14 -24.97
C ILE A 374 -29.73 -4.08 -25.76
N SER A 375 -29.11 -3.13 -25.05
CA SER A 375 -28.22 -2.10 -25.62
C SER A 375 -26.84 -2.66 -25.94
N SER A 376 -26.22 -3.34 -24.98
CA SER A 376 -24.91 -3.99 -25.11
C SER A 376 -24.78 -5.20 -24.17
N ALA A 377 -23.86 -6.11 -24.50
CA ALA A 377 -23.52 -7.24 -23.64
C ALA A 377 -22.01 -7.31 -23.36
N TYR A 378 -21.65 -7.55 -22.11
CA TYR A 378 -20.27 -7.78 -21.66
C TYR A 378 -20.14 -9.18 -21.08
N VAL A 379 -19.08 -9.90 -21.43
CA VAL A 379 -18.82 -11.25 -20.92
C VAL A 379 -17.48 -11.25 -20.20
N SER A 380 -17.48 -11.64 -18.93
CA SER A 380 -16.28 -11.75 -18.11
C SER A 380 -16.41 -12.94 -17.16
N LEU A 381 -15.92 -14.09 -17.61
CA LEU A 381 -15.80 -15.31 -16.82
C LEU A 381 -14.37 -15.44 -16.28
N GLU A 382 -14.14 -16.39 -15.38
CA GLU A 382 -12.81 -16.62 -14.79
C GLU A 382 -11.80 -17.15 -15.81
N ASP A 383 -12.29 -17.86 -16.82
CA ASP A 383 -11.49 -18.41 -17.91
C ASP A 383 -11.66 -17.58 -19.19
N ASP A 384 -10.54 -17.26 -19.85
CA ASP A 384 -10.49 -16.43 -21.05
C ASP A 384 -11.16 -17.14 -22.25
N GLU A 385 -10.98 -18.46 -22.36
CA GLU A 385 -11.61 -19.27 -23.40
C GLU A 385 -13.12 -19.33 -23.21
N ALA A 386 -13.60 -19.58 -21.98
CA ALA A 386 -15.01 -19.54 -21.63
C ALA A 386 -15.62 -18.17 -21.93
N SER A 387 -14.94 -17.08 -21.59
CA SER A 387 -15.40 -15.71 -21.87
C SER A 387 -15.58 -15.47 -23.37
N PHE A 388 -14.64 -15.93 -24.18
CA PHE A 388 -14.74 -15.79 -25.63
C PHE A 388 -15.84 -16.67 -26.24
N VAL A 389 -15.95 -17.93 -25.81
CA VAL A 389 -16.98 -18.86 -26.30
C VAL A 389 -18.36 -18.34 -25.95
N ALA A 390 -18.60 -17.93 -24.70
CA ALA A 390 -19.87 -17.35 -24.27
C ALA A 390 -20.19 -16.04 -25.01
N GLY A 391 -19.18 -15.20 -25.29
CA GLY A 391 -19.33 -14.02 -26.14
C GLY A 391 -19.76 -14.37 -27.57
N ASN A 392 -19.22 -15.43 -28.16
CA ASN A 392 -19.60 -15.88 -29.51
C ASN A 392 -21.04 -16.40 -29.54
N VAL A 393 -21.46 -17.17 -28.53
CA VAL A 393 -22.84 -17.63 -28.37
C VAL A 393 -23.80 -16.44 -28.31
N LEU A 394 -23.55 -15.47 -27.44
CA LEU A 394 -24.40 -14.27 -27.33
C LEU A 394 -24.43 -13.46 -28.61
N MET A 395 -23.30 -13.28 -29.30
CA MET A 395 -23.25 -12.55 -30.56
C MET A 395 -24.12 -13.21 -31.64
N ARG A 396 -24.12 -14.55 -31.71
CA ARG A 396 -25.00 -15.30 -32.63
C ARG A 396 -26.48 -15.11 -32.27
N LEU A 397 -26.82 -15.22 -30.99
CA LEU A 397 -28.19 -15.07 -30.50
C LEU A 397 -28.72 -13.64 -30.70
N LEU A 398 -27.85 -12.64 -30.60
CA LEU A 398 -28.20 -11.21 -30.71
C LEU A 398 -27.94 -10.60 -32.10
N LYS A 399 -27.66 -11.44 -33.10
CA LYS A 399 -27.35 -10.99 -34.47
C LYS A 399 -28.49 -10.19 -35.09
N ALA A 400 -29.75 -10.59 -34.84
CA ALA A 400 -30.93 -9.92 -35.37
C ALA A 400 -31.09 -8.47 -34.87
N THR A 401 -30.69 -8.20 -33.62
CA THR A 401 -30.79 -6.88 -32.98
C THR A 401 -29.49 -6.05 -33.10
N LYS A 402 -28.47 -6.59 -33.78
CA LYS A 402 -27.14 -5.98 -33.96
C LYS A 402 -26.54 -5.47 -32.64
N THR A 403 -26.75 -6.22 -31.56
CA THR A 403 -26.25 -5.82 -30.23
C THR A 403 -24.75 -6.05 -30.14
N PRO A 404 -23.95 -5.05 -29.74
CA PRO A 404 -22.52 -5.23 -29.52
C PRO A 404 -22.28 -6.16 -28.33
N VAL A 405 -21.44 -7.17 -28.55
CA VAL A 405 -21.01 -8.13 -27.53
C VAL A 405 -19.50 -8.01 -27.37
N THR A 406 -19.04 -7.80 -26.13
CA THR A 406 -17.61 -7.71 -25.81
C THR A 406 -17.22 -8.78 -24.80
N ALA A 407 -16.27 -9.63 -25.16
CA ALA A 407 -15.62 -10.59 -24.26
C ALA A 407 -14.39 -9.93 -23.62
N VAL A 408 -14.35 -9.91 -22.30
CA VAL A 408 -13.20 -9.49 -21.50
C VAL A 408 -12.31 -10.70 -21.31
N VAL A 409 -11.04 -10.55 -21.66
CA VAL A 409 -10.00 -11.56 -21.45
C VAL A 409 -8.86 -10.94 -20.65
N GLU A 410 -8.14 -11.74 -19.88
CA GLU A 410 -7.04 -11.26 -19.05
C GLU A 410 -5.88 -10.76 -19.93
N ASN A 411 -5.52 -11.46 -21.01
CA ASN A 411 -4.42 -11.07 -21.89
C ASN A 411 -4.70 -11.20 -23.41
N GLU A 412 -3.89 -10.54 -24.25
CA GLU A 412 -3.99 -10.63 -25.73
C GLU A 412 -3.45 -11.95 -26.31
N ALA A 413 -2.95 -12.90 -25.51
CA ALA A 413 -2.36 -14.12 -26.02
C ALA A 413 -3.44 -15.16 -26.41
N GLY A 414 -3.18 -15.93 -27.47
CA GLY A 414 -4.12 -16.97 -27.93
C GLY A 414 -5.32 -16.43 -28.69
N ILE A 415 -6.53 -16.65 -28.15
CA ILE A 415 -7.84 -16.44 -28.80
C ILE A 415 -8.06 -14.99 -29.26
N ALA A 416 -7.54 -14.01 -28.52
CA ALA A 416 -7.62 -12.59 -28.87
C ALA A 416 -6.95 -12.25 -30.23
N ARG A 417 -5.88 -12.97 -30.62
CA ARG A 417 -5.24 -12.79 -31.94
C ARG A 417 -6.08 -13.35 -33.10
N VAL A 418 -6.88 -14.38 -32.84
CA VAL A 418 -7.78 -14.97 -33.85
C VAL A 418 -8.91 -13.99 -34.17
N GLY A 419 -9.46 -13.31 -33.15
CA GLY A 419 -10.47 -12.27 -33.33
C GLY A 419 -9.94 -10.98 -33.96
N ALA A 420 -8.73 -10.53 -33.62
CA ALA A 420 -8.17 -9.26 -34.12
C ALA A 420 -7.81 -9.26 -35.62
N GLY A 421 -7.69 -10.45 -36.24
CA GLY A 421 -7.39 -10.62 -37.67
C GLY A 421 -8.60 -10.88 -38.56
N CYS A 422 -9.81 -11.04 -38.00
CA CYS A 422 -11.03 -11.40 -38.72
C CYS A 422 -11.99 -10.21 -38.84
N ALA A 423 -12.94 -10.27 -39.77
CA ALA A 423 -13.97 -9.25 -39.92
C ALA A 423 -14.78 -9.08 -38.62
N THR A 424 -15.08 -7.83 -38.25
CA THR A 424 -15.71 -7.44 -36.96
C THR A 424 -17.10 -8.04 -36.70
N ASP A 425 -17.69 -8.69 -37.71
CA ASP A 425 -19.05 -9.24 -37.66
C ASP A 425 -19.08 -10.76 -37.42
N GLU A 426 -17.92 -11.44 -37.38
CA GLU A 426 -17.82 -12.90 -37.22
C GLU A 426 -17.46 -13.35 -35.79
N PHE A 427 -16.89 -12.46 -34.98
CA PHE A 427 -16.43 -12.76 -33.62
C PHE A 427 -16.79 -11.64 -32.64
N PRO A 428 -17.00 -11.95 -31.35
CA PRO A 428 -17.24 -10.93 -30.34
C PRO A 428 -16.02 -9.99 -30.25
N ALA A 429 -16.26 -8.73 -29.91
CA ALA A 429 -15.16 -7.81 -29.63
C ALA A 429 -14.37 -8.30 -28.42
N VAL A 430 -13.05 -8.28 -28.49
CA VAL A 430 -12.18 -8.72 -27.38
C VAL A 430 -11.60 -7.50 -26.67
N PHE A 431 -11.71 -7.48 -25.34
CA PHE A 431 -11.10 -6.47 -24.49
C PHE A 431 -9.99 -7.10 -23.63
N PRO A 432 -8.71 -6.85 -23.95
CA PRO A 432 -7.59 -7.39 -23.19
C PRO A 432 -7.34 -6.55 -21.95
N LEU A 433 -7.77 -7.06 -20.79
CA LEU A 433 -7.80 -6.33 -19.53
C LEU A 433 -6.40 -5.83 -19.15
N LEU A 434 -5.41 -6.72 -19.07
CA LEU A 434 -4.09 -6.36 -18.55
C LEU A 434 -3.32 -5.42 -19.48
N GLU A 435 -3.40 -5.58 -20.79
CA GLU A 435 -2.75 -4.69 -21.76
C GLU A 435 -3.38 -3.29 -21.74
N ARG A 436 -4.67 -3.19 -21.39
CA ARG A 436 -5.36 -1.90 -21.24
C ARG A 436 -5.17 -1.28 -19.86
N THR A 437 -4.85 -2.04 -18.81
CA THR A 437 -4.75 -1.50 -17.45
C THR A 437 -3.35 -1.48 -16.86
N CYS A 438 -2.44 -2.34 -17.33
CA CYS A 438 -1.06 -2.48 -16.85
C CYS A 438 -0.07 -1.97 -17.90
N ASP A 439 -0.28 -0.75 -18.38
CA ASP A 439 0.58 -0.03 -19.31
C ASP A 439 1.41 1.06 -18.59
N ALA A 440 2.38 1.68 -19.26
CA ALA A 440 3.18 2.77 -18.70
C ALA A 440 2.35 4.03 -18.37
N ALA A 441 1.13 4.15 -18.92
CA ALA A 441 0.19 5.21 -18.56
C ALA A 441 -0.48 4.94 -17.20
N LEU A 442 -0.07 3.91 -16.45
CA LEU A 442 -0.54 3.66 -15.09
C LEU A 442 -0.34 4.87 -14.18
N VAL A 443 0.80 5.56 -14.31
CA VAL A 443 1.09 6.82 -13.61
C VAL A 443 0.08 7.91 -13.95
N GLU A 444 -0.46 7.86 -15.16
CA GLU A 444 -1.38 8.86 -15.68
C GLU A 444 -2.83 8.69 -15.18
N ARG A 445 -3.13 7.57 -14.50
CA ARG A 445 -4.47 7.21 -14.03
C ARG A 445 -4.68 7.40 -12.53
N GLY A 446 -3.65 7.87 -11.82
CA GLY A 446 -3.73 8.18 -10.41
C GLY A 446 -4.86 9.16 -10.06
N VAL A 447 -5.31 9.12 -8.81
CA VAL A 447 -6.33 10.04 -8.31
C VAL A 447 -5.78 11.47 -8.34
N VAL A 448 -4.54 11.68 -7.91
CA VAL A 448 -3.91 13.01 -7.93
C VAL A 448 -3.70 13.46 -9.37
N GLU A 449 -3.24 12.57 -10.25
CA GLU A 449 -3.06 12.91 -11.67
C GLU A 449 -4.38 13.33 -12.34
N THR A 450 -5.48 12.63 -12.06
CA THR A 450 -6.78 12.91 -12.66
C THR A 450 -7.30 14.28 -12.24
N VAL A 451 -7.18 14.63 -10.95
CA VAL A 451 -7.55 15.96 -10.46
C VAL A 451 -6.61 17.04 -11.04
N ALA A 452 -5.31 16.77 -11.12
CA ALA A 452 -4.33 17.69 -11.69
C ALA A 452 -4.61 17.99 -13.17
N ARG A 453 -4.96 16.97 -13.96
CA ARG A 453 -5.39 17.11 -15.37
C ARG A 453 -6.61 18.01 -15.48
N ALA A 454 -7.62 17.80 -14.65
CA ALA A 454 -8.83 18.61 -14.66
C ALA A 454 -8.55 20.08 -14.29
N LEU A 455 -7.69 20.33 -13.30
CA LEU A 455 -7.24 21.67 -12.94
C LEU A 455 -6.46 22.35 -14.08
N HIS A 456 -5.62 21.59 -14.80
CA HIS A 456 -4.90 22.09 -15.98
C HIS A 456 -5.83 22.41 -17.14
N ALA A 457 -6.85 21.57 -17.39
CA ALA A 457 -7.85 21.84 -18.42
C ALA A 457 -8.61 23.14 -18.14
N GLN A 458 -8.94 23.43 -16.88
CA GLN A 458 -9.53 24.72 -16.48
C GLN A 458 -8.58 25.90 -16.80
N TRP A 459 -7.29 25.72 -16.54
CA TRP A 459 -6.27 26.72 -16.87
C TRP A 459 -6.13 26.94 -18.38
N CYS A 460 -6.08 25.87 -19.18
CA CYS A 460 -6.02 25.94 -20.64
C CYS A 460 -7.21 26.73 -21.20
N GLY A 461 -8.43 26.45 -20.73
CA GLY A 461 -9.62 27.17 -21.20
C GLY A 461 -9.58 28.68 -20.94
N ARG A 462 -8.87 29.17 -19.91
CA ARG A 462 -8.62 30.62 -19.72
C ARG A 462 -7.47 31.11 -20.59
N ALA A 463 -6.37 30.36 -20.64
CA ALA A 463 -5.20 30.71 -21.44
C ALA A 463 -5.58 30.87 -22.92
N GLU A 464 -6.43 30.00 -23.47
CA GLU A 464 -6.92 30.09 -24.84
C GLU A 464 -7.76 31.35 -25.11
N ARG A 465 -8.57 31.77 -24.14
CA ARG A 465 -9.38 33.00 -24.24
C ARG A 465 -8.57 34.30 -24.13
N SER A 466 -7.34 34.24 -23.62
CA SER A 466 -6.54 35.42 -23.28
C SER A 466 -5.14 35.48 -23.94
N ARG A 467 -4.59 34.37 -24.44
CA ARG A 467 -3.15 34.21 -24.78
C ARG A 467 -2.87 33.36 -26.04
N GLY A 468 -3.89 32.81 -26.71
CA GLY A 468 -3.72 31.85 -27.81
C GLY A 468 -3.65 30.38 -27.34
N ARG A 469 -3.29 29.44 -28.23
CA ARG A 469 -3.35 27.98 -27.95
C ARG A 469 -2.51 27.60 -26.73
N ALA A 470 -3.16 27.10 -25.68
CA ALA A 470 -2.49 26.52 -24.52
C ALA A 470 -2.07 25.07 -24.82
N PRO A 471 -0.94 24.58 -24.27
CA PRO A 471 -0.57 23.18 -24.46
C PRO A 471 -1.57 22.27 -23.75
N ALA A 472 -2.09 21.28 -24.48
CA ALA A 472 -2.86 20.19 -23.89
C ALA A 472 -2.00 19.47 -22.83
N TRP A 473 -2.61 18.72 -21.92
CA TRP A 473 -1.88 18.05 -20.82
C TRP A 473 -0.70 17.21 -21.33
N GLU A 474 -0.88 16.51 -22.45
CA GLU A 474 0.12 15.65 -23.08
C GLU A 474 1.28 16.45 -23.72
N GLU A 475 1.01 17.69 -24.12
CA GLU A 475 1.98 18.62 -24.69
C GLU A 475 2.64 19.49 -23.61
N ALA A 476 2.11 19.48 -22.39
CA ALA A 476 2.55 20.35 -21.30
C ALA A 476 3.92 19.90 -20.73
N PRO A 477 4.86 20.85 -20.53
CA PRO A 477 6.16 20.55 -19.96
C PRO A 477 6.02 20.00 -18.53
N GLU A 478 6.96 19.16 -18.10
CA GLU A 478 6.86 18.44 -16.81
C GLU A 478 6.67 19.37 -15.61
N TRP A 479 7.31 20.55 -15.62
CA TRP A 479 7.14 21.53 -14.55
C TRP A 479 5.69 22.01 -14.42
N MET A 480 4.95 22.09 -15.53
CA MET A 480 3.57 22.58 -15.55
C MET A 480 2.63 21.50 -15.00
N ARG A 481 2.81 20.27 -15.45
CA ARG A 481 2.11 19.10 -14.89
C ARG A 481 2.38 18.97 -13.40
N GLU A 482 3.63 19.15 -12.96
CA GLU A 482 3.98 19.11 -11.55
C GLU A 482 3.36 20.27 -10.75
N SER A 483 3.26 21.48 -11.31
CA SER A 483 2.58 22.61 -10.69
C SER A 483 1.08 22.32 -10.47
N SER A 484 0.41 21.68 -11.44
CA SER A 484 -0.98 21.24 -11.30
C SER A 484 -1.15 20.13 -10.26
N ARG A 485 -0.21 19.18 -10.16
CA ARG A 485 -0.22 18.15 -9.11
C ARG A 485 0.00 18.76 -7.72
N ALA A 486 0.89 19.73 -7.60
CA ALA A 486 1.14 20.45 -6.35
C ALA A 486 -0.10 21.25 -5.90
N ALA A 487 -0.87 21.81 -6.84
CA ALA A 487 -2.15 22.47 -6.54
C ALA A 487 -3.18 21.54 -5.90
N VAL A 488 -3.27 20.27 -6.33
CA VAL A 488 -4.15 19.27 -5.69
C VAL A 488 -3.83 19.14 -4.20
N GLY A 489 -2.53 19.10 -3.88
CA GLY A 489 -2.03 19.04 -2.52
C GLY A 489 -2.35 20.27 -1.66
N SER A 490 -2.22 21.46 -2.25
CA SER A 490 -2.56 22.74 -1.62
C SER A 490 -4.05 22.83 -1.30
N TYR A 491 -4.91 22.51 -2.28
CA TYR A 491 -6.36 22.50 -2.09
C TYR A 491 -6.79 21.58 -0.95
N ARG A 492 -6.17 20.40 -0.84
CA ARG A 492 -6.39 19.51 0.30
C ARG A 492 -6.03 20.17 1.62
N ASP A 493 -4.85 20.77 1.73
CA ASP A 493 -4.38 21.40 2.98
C ASP A 493 -5.33 22.52 3.42
N CYS A 494 -5.74 23.37 2.46
CA CYS A 494 -6.72 24.43 2.70
C CYS A 494 -8.07 23.86 3.18
N LEU A 495 -8.56 22.79 2.55
CA LEU A 495 -9.81 22.14 2.94
C LEU A 495 -9.71 21.55 4.36
N MET A 496 -8.60 20.92 4.72
CA MET A 496 -8.39 20.39 6.06
C MET A 496 -8.31 21.50 7.12
N GLU A 497 -7.63 22.61 6.82
CA GLU A 497 -7.58 23.82 7.67
C GLU A 497 -8.98 24.40 7.92
N LEU A 498 -9.84 24.41 6.88
CA LEU A 498 -11.23 24.84 6.96
C LEU A 498 -12.17 23.78 7.60
N GLY A 499 -11.61 22.69 8.13
CA GLY A 499 -12.34 21.65 8.85
C GLY A 499 -13.10 20.68 7.96
N TYR A 500 -12.77 20.61 6.67
CA TYR A 500 -13.29 19.62 5.74
C TYR A 500 -12.50 18.31 5.79
N GLN A 501 -13.21 17.20 5.59
CA GLN A 501 -12.63 15.87 5.41
C GLN A 501 -12.87 15.42 3.97
N LEU A 502 -11.84 14.87 3.35
CA LEU A 502 -11.95 14.15 2.08
C LEU A 502 -12.28 12.70 2.40
N ARG A 503 -13.42 12.22 1.91
CA ARG A 503 -13.87 10.84 2.10
C ARG A 503 -14.14 10.20 0.74
N PRO A 504 -14.16 8.87 0.63
CA PRO A 504 -14.63 8.21 -0.57
C PRO A 504 -16.09 8.58 -0.84
N LEU A 505 -16.38 8.97 -2.09
CA LEU A 505 -17.73 9.25 -2.54
C LEU A 505 -18.44 7.92 -2.81
N PHE A 506 -19.18 7.45 -1.82
CA PHE A 506 -20.01 6.25 -1.97
C PHE A 506 -21.29 6.52 -2.74
N ASP A 507 -21.86 7.72 -2.63
CA ASP A 507 -23.06 8.13 -3.34
C ASP A 507 -22.70 9.25 -4.34
N PRO A 508 -22.73 8.99 -5.66
CA PRO A 508 -22.48 10.01 -6.67
C PRO A 508 -23.43 11.21 -6.60
N GLU A 509 -24.60 11.05 -5.97
CA GLU A 509 -25.63 12.07 -5.70
C GLU A 509 -25.52 12.73 -4.33
N ALA A 510 -24.54 12.35 -3.49
CA ALA A 510 -24.23 13.12 -2.30
C ALA A 510 -24.00 14.57 -2.70
N ALA A 511 -24.62 15.51 -1.97
CA ALA A 511 -24.64 16.91 -2.36
C ALA A 511 -23.21 17.42 -2.56
N VAL A 512 -22.89 17.80 -3.82
CA VAL A 512 -21.65 18.52 -4.11
C VAL A 512 -21.67 19.76 -3.24
N ARG A 513 -20.75 19.81 -2.28
CA ARG A 513 -20.77 20.88 -1.31
C ARG A 513 -20.32 22.17 -1.97
N ASN A 514 -21.19 23.18 -1.92
CA ASN A 514 -20.82 24.52 -2.30
C ASN A 514 -20.10 25.17 -1.12
N PHE A 515 -18.89 25.66 -1.38
CA PHE A 515 -18.14 26.49 -0.44
C PHE A 515 -18.81 27.85 -0.31
N SER A 516 -18.75 28.47 0.87
CA SER A 516 -19.19 29.87 1.02
C SER A 516 -18.27 30.81 0.24
N ALA A 517 -18.74 32.02 -0.07
CA ALA A 517 -17.89 33.03 -0.73
C ALA A 517 -16.59 33.32 0.05
N ALA A 518 -16.67 33.33 1.39
CA ALA A 518 -15.51 33.49 2.26
C ALA A 518 -14.54 32.30 2.20
N GLU A 519 -15.05 31.06 2.19
CA GLU A 519 -14.23 29.86 2.05
C GLU A 519 -13.54 29.82 0.67
N ILE A 520 -14.24 30.25 -0.38
CA ILE A 520 -13.69 30.37 -1.73
C ILE A 520 -12.54 31.37 -1.76
N GLU A 521 -12.70 32.54 -1.13
CA GLU A 521 -11.67 33.58 -1.05
C GLU A 521 -10.39 33.07 -0.37
N ILE A 522 -10.53 32.38 0.77
CA ILE A 522 -9.40 31.85 1.54
C ILE A 522 -8.60 30.84 0.71
N ILE A 523 -9.29 29.85 0.11
CA ILE A 523 -8.64 28.81 -0.67
C ILE A 523 -7.98 29.41 -1.92
N ALA A 524 -8.65 30.35 -2.60
CA ALA A 524 -8.13 31.01 -3.79
C ALA A 524 -6.86 31.81 -3.49
N ARG A 525 -6.88 32.58 -2.38
CA ARG A 525 -5.74 33.35 -1.90
C ARG A 525 -4.54 32.46 -1.56
N GLN A 526 -4.76 31.42 -0.75
CA GLN A 526 -3.68 30.51 -0.34
C GLN A 526 -3.03 29.81 -1.54
N GLU A 527 -3.84 29.35 -2.51
CA GLU A 527 -3.30 28.71 -3.72
C GLU A 527 -2.54 29.69 -4.63
N HIS A 528 -3.02 30.93 -4.76
CA HIS A 528 -2.31 31.97 -5.51
C HIS A 528 -0.98 32.33 -4.88
N GLU A 529 -0.94 32.52 -3.56
CA GLU A 529 0.29 32.82 -2.81
C GLU A 529 1.31 31.66 -2.91
N ARG A 530 0.84 30.40 -2.85
CA ARG A 530 1.67 29.22 -3.12
C ARG A 530 2.24 29.25 -4.53
N TRP A 531 1.41 29.46 -5.54
CA TRP A 531 1.84 29.51 -6.94
C TRP A 531 2.87 30.63 -7.16
N CYS A 532 2.66 31.83 -6.62
CA CYS A 532 3.62 32.92 -6.66
C CYS A 532 4.97 32.53 -6.02
N SER A 533 4.93 31.86 -4.86
CA SER A 533 6.13 31.38 -4.18
C SER A 533 6.89 30.35 -5.01
N GLU A 534 6.18 29.37 -5.59
CA GLU A 534 6.75 28.35 -6.47
C GLU A 534 7.44 28.95 -7.71
N ARG A 535 6.77 29.91 -8.37
CA ARG A 535 7.27 30.60 -9.56
C ARG A 535 8.51 31.42 -9.24
N THR A 536 8.48 32.17 -8.16
CA THR A 536 9.62 32.98 -7.70
C THR A 536 10.82 32.09 -7.38
N ALA A 537 10.60 30.97 -6.68
CA ALA A 537 11.66 29.98 -6.41
C ALA A 537 12.22 29.35 -7.69
N SER A 538 11.41 29.23 -8.75
CA SER A 538 11.81 28.74 -10.07
C SER A 538 12.48 29.81 -10.95
N GLY A 539 12.74 31.00 -10.40
CA GLY A 539 13.42 32.12 -11.05
C GLY A 539 12.51 33.01 -11.91
N TRP A 540 11.18 32.91 -11.77
CA TRP A 540 10.26 33.83 -12.43
C TRP A 540 10.24 35.20 -11.74
N ARG A 541 10.00 36.26 -12.51
CA ARG A 541 9.93 37.64 -12.04
C ARG A 541 8.65 38.33 -12.52
N LEU A 542 8.27 39.39 -11.81
CA LEU A 542 7.19 40.26 -12.25
C LEU A 542 7.61 40.97 -13.54
N GLY A 543 6.75 40.93 -14.56
CA GLY A 543 6.94 41.64 -15.82
C GLY A 543 5.60 42.02 -16.44
N GLU A 544 5.59 42.95 -17.40
CA GLU A 544 4.34 43.47 -18.00
C GLU A 544 3.61 42.45 -18.87
N ARG A 545 4.33 41.46 -19.39
CA ARG A 545 3.79 40.37 -20.20
C ARG A 545 4.26 39.03 -19.68
N TYR A 546 3.49 37.99 -20.00
CA TYR A 546 3.91 36.64 -19.73
C TYR A 546 4.89 36.20 -20.82
N ASP A 547 6.11 35.85 -20.43
CA ASP A 547 7.13 35.31 -21.32
C ASP A 547 7.83 34.14 -20.64
N GLU A 548 7.76 32.97 -21.26
CA GLU A 548 8.35 31.74 -20.72
C GLU A 548 9.87 31.68 -20.87
N ALA A 549 10.43 32.24 -21.94
CA ALA A 549 11.87 32.28 -22.17
C ALA A 549 12.56 33.23 -21.18
N GLU A 550 11.94 34.40 -20.97
CA GLU A 550 12.43 35.42 -20.04
C GLU A 550 11.97 35.17 -18.59
N LYS A 551 11.12 34.17 -18.36
CA LYS A 551 10.47 33.84 -17.08
C LYS A 551 9.82 35.06 -16.42
N THR A 552 9.03 35.80 -17.17
CA THR A 552 8.29 36.97 -16.65
C THR A 552 6.78 36.71 -16.63
N SER A 553 6.08 37.23 -15.63
CA SER A 553 4.62 37.07 -15.51
C SER A 553 3.98 38.29 -14.84
N PRO A 554 2.88 38.85 -15.40
CA PRO A 554 2.18 40.00 -14.81
C PRO A 554 1.36 39.61 -13.57
N TRP A 555 1.05 38.32 -13.42
CA TRP A 555 0.28 37.77 -12.29
C TRP A 555 1.15 37.41 -11.09
N LEU A 556 2.48 37.60 -11.17
CA LEU A 556 3.39 37.32 -10.06
C LEU A 556 3.34 38.47 -9.03
N ARG A 557 2.13 38.71 -8.51
CA ARG A 557 1.79 39.76 -7.54
C ARG A 557 1.17 39.13 -6.31
N ALA A 558 1.33 39.77 -5.16
CA ALA A 558 0.61 39.36 -3.95
C ALA A 558 -0.90 39.52 -4.14
N TRP A 559 -1.71 38.74 -3.42
CA TRP A 559 -3.17 38.78 -3.53
C TRP A 559 -3.75 40.19 -3.27
N ASP A 560 -3.16 40.91 -2.32
CA ASP A 560 -3.59 42.27 -1.92
C ASP A 560 -2.91 43.38 -2.74
N ASP A 561 -2.13 43.05 -3.78
CA ASP A 561 -1.47 44.03 -4.65
C ASP A 561 -2.53 44.77 -5.51
N PRO A 562 -2.53 46.11 -5.57
CA PRO A 562 -3.50 46.87 -6.38
C PRO A 562 -3.44 46.57 -7.88
N GLY A 563 -2.32 46.04 -8.38
CA GLY A 563 -2.15 45.58 -9.75
C GLY A 563 -2.63 44.15 -10.01
N TYR A 564 -3.10 43.42 -8.99
CA TYR A 564 -3.81 42.14 -9.12
C TYR A 564 -5.32 42.40 -9.07
N GLY A 565 -5.90 42.67 -10.24
CA GLY A 565 -7.27 43.13 -10.39
C GLY A 565 -8.34 42.08 -10.08
N GLU A 566 -9.59 42.52 -10.04
CA GLU A 566 -10.73 41.66 -9.69
C GLU A 566 -10.95 40.53 -10.71
N ASN A 567 -10.66 40.79 -11.99
CA ASN A 567 -10.72 39.78 -13.05
C ASN A 567 -9.75 38.61 -12.81
N GLU A 568 -8.59 38.88 -12.22
CA GLU A 568 -7.62 37.85 -11.84
C GLU A 568 -8.10 37.05 -10.64
N LYS A 569 -8.58 37.72 -9.59
CA LYS A 569 -9.13 37.09 -8.38
C LYS A 569 -10.34 36.22 -8.68
N ASP A 570 -11.26 36.70 -9.52
CA ASP A 570 -12.45 35.95 -9.96
C ASP A 570 -12.12 34.63 -10.63
N TYR A 571 -10.98 34.56 -11.34
CA TYR A 571 -10.52 33.30 -11.90
C TYR A 571 -10.06 32.32 -10.82
N ASP A 572 -9.25 32.76 -9.86
CA ASP A 572 -8.77 31.87 -8.80
C ASP A 572 -9.94 31.39 -7.93
N ARG A 573 -10.92 32.25 -7.65
CA ARG A 573 -12.20 31.87 -7.03
C ARG A 573 -12.95 30.85 -7.87
N GLY A 574 -13.07 31.08 -9.18
CA GLY A 574 -13.76 30.18 -10.10
C GLY A 574 -13.15 28.78 -10.17
N ARG A 575 -11.83 28.64 -9.98
CA ARG A 575 -11.16 27.33 -9.84
C ARG A 575 -11.62 26.61 -8.58
N VAL A 576 -11.72 27.31 -7.46
CA VAL A 576 -12.18 26.75 -6.18
C VAL A 576 -13.66 26.38 -6.22
N THR A 577 -14.51 27.18 -6.88
CA THR A 577 -15.95 26.88 -6.99
C THR A 577 -16.23 25.52 -7.63
N ARG A 578 -15.39 25.08 -8.58
CA ARG A 578 -15.54 23.77 -9.24
C ARG A 578 -14.81 22.63 -8.53
N LEU A 579 -14.02 22.92 -7.50
CA LEU A 579 -13.15 21.93 -6.84
C LEU A 579 -13.94 20.76 -6.25
N SER A 580 -15.06 21.03 -5.57
CA SER A 580 -15.89 19.97 -4.98
C SER A 580 -16.54 19.07 -6.03
N ALA A 581 -16.95 19.62 -7.18
CA ALA A 581 -17.46 18.86 -8.31
C ALA A 581 -16.37 17.98 -8.94
N LEU A 582 -15.16 18.53 -9.16
CA LEU A 582 -14.01 17.78 -9.67
C LEU A 582 -13.60 16.62 -8.77
N LEU A 583 -13.58 16.85 -7.45
CA LEU A 583 -13.29 15.81 -6.47
C LEU A 583 -14.38 14.71 -6.51
N ALA A 584 -15.64 15.09 -6.68
CA ALA A 584 -16.73 14.13 -6.80
C ALA A 584 -16.62 13.26 -8.08
N GLU A 585 -16.19 13.83 -9.21
CA GLU A 585 -15.95 13.08 -10.46
C GLU A 585 -14.92 11.95 -10.29
N VAL A 586 -13.88 12.17 -9.48
CA VAL A 586 -12.88 11.14 -9.16
C VAL A 586 -13.27 10.24 -7.99
N GLY A 587 -14.47 10.42 -7.45
CA GLY A 587 -15.04 9.60 -6.37
C GLY A 587 -14.61 10.04 -4.96
N ILE A 588 -14.45 11.34 -4.72
CA ILE A 588 -14.12 11.92 -3.41
C ILE A 588 -15.24 12.88 -2.96
N GLU A 589 -15.79 12.64 -1.77
CA GLU A 589 -16.73 13.53 -1.09
C GLU A 589 -15.99 14.53 -0.21
N VAL A 590 -16.36 15.81 -0.30
CA VAL A 590 -15.88 16.87 0.61
C VAL A 590 -16.93 17.11 1.70
N ARG A 591 -16.65 16.64 2.93
CA ARG A 591 -17.60 16.71 4.04
C ARG A 591 -17.08 17.59 5.18
N ARG A 592 -17.84 18.60 5.61
CA ARG A 592 -17.46 19.43 6.77
C ARG A 592 -17.54 18.61 8.04
N SER A 593 -16.50 18.69 8.86
CA SER A 593 -16.45 18.04 10.16
C SER A 593 -17.55 18.59 11.07
N ARG A 594 -18.20 17.70 11.83
CA ARG A 594 -19.28 18.02 12.80
C ARG A 594 -18.85 19.03 13.87
N TRP A 595 -17.54 19.21 14.06
CA TRP A 595 -16.89 20.12 15.00
C TRP A 595 -17.03 21.63 14.69
N VAL A 596 -17.47 22.02 13.49
CA VAL A 596 -17.66 23.45 13.13
C VAL A 596 -19.04 23.98 13.56
N LEU A 597 -20.03 23.11 13.81
CA LEU A 597 -21.32 23.52 14.40
C LEU A 597 -21.13 24.12 15.81
N PHE A 598 -20.13 23.62 16.54
CA PHE A 598 -19.71 24.12 17.85
C PHE A 598 -19.19 25.57 17.83
N GLY A 599 -18.57 26.01 16.72
CA GLY A 599 -18.08 27.39 16.57
C GLY A 599 -19.21 28.43 16.43
N ARG A 600 -20.38 28.02 15.93
CA ARG A 600 -21.58 28.89 15.85
C ARG A 600 -22.24 29.08 17.21
N GLU A 601 -22.32 28.01 18.02
CA GLU A 601 -22.81 28.07 19.40
C GLU A 601 -21.87 28.92 20.28
N LEU A 602 -20.56 28.77 20.11
CA LEU A 602 -19.54 29.59 20.76
C LEU A 602 -19.66 31.08 20.42
N ALA A 603 -19.88 31.42 19.14
CA ALA A 603 -20.07 32.80 18.68
C ALA A 603 -21.39 33.40 19.18
N ALA A 604 -22.43 32.58 19.40
CA ALA A 604 -23.68 33.01 20.03
C ALA A 604 -23.48 33.33 21.53
N ASP A 605 -22.76 32.48 22.27
CA ASP A 605 -22.46 32.66 23.69
C ASP A 605 -21.50 33.83 23.97
N CYS A 606 -20.49 34.05 23.11
CA CYS A 606 -19.60 35.20 23.21
C CYS A 606 -20.35 36.52 22.98
N ARG A 607 -21.38 36.56 22.12
CA ARG A 607 -22.22 37.74 21.92
C ARG A 607 -23.08 38.05 23.15
N GLN A 608 -23.63 37.04 23.82
CA GLN A 608 -24.38 37.23 25.05
C GLN A 608 -23.50 37.75 26.21
N ASN A 609 -22.24 37.30 26.29
CA ASN A 609 -21.32 37.68 27.37
C ASN A 609 -20.49 38.95 27.10
N ALA A 610 -20.30 39.36 25.84
CA ALA A 610 -19.59 40.60 25.48
C ALA A 610 -20.35 41.89 25.89
N GLY A 611 -21.65 41.79 26.19
CA GLY A 611 -22.47 42.90 26.63
C GLY A 611 -22.12 43.47 28.03
N GLN A 612 -21.24 42.82 28.80
CA GLN A 612 -20.99 43.23 30.19
C GLN A 612 -19.59 43.76 30.51
N THR A 613 -18.52 43.51 29.72
CA THR A 613 -17.14 43.91 30.12
C THR A 613 -16.10 44.07 28.98
N ALA A 614 -16.39 44.68 27.83
CA ALA A 614 -15.32 44.95 26.83
C ALA A 614 -15.44 46.31 26.11
N GLY A 615 -14.32 47.04 26.07
CA GLY A 615 -14.13 48.30 25.33
C GLY A 615 -13.99 48.11 23.80
N PRO A 616 -13.61 49.16 23.05
CA PRO A 616 -13.87 49.32 21.61
C PRO A 616 -13.17 48.33 20.65
N ALA A 617 -12.44 47.34 21.15
CA ALA A 617 -11.81 46.26 20.37
C ALA A 617 -12.76 45.06 20.08
N ALA A 618 -14.02 45.12 20.49
CA ALA A 618 -15.03 44.08 20.31
C ALA A 618 -15.96 44.30 19.10
N SER A 619 -15.54 45.07 18.10
CA SER A 619 -16.26 45.16 16.81
C SER A 619 -15.67 44.14 15.83
N GLY A 620 -16.40 43.05 15.63
CA GLY A 620 -16.09 42.04 14.61
C GLY A 620 -17.36 41.29 14.24
N THR A 621 -17.53 40.99 12.97
CA THR A 621 -18.67 40.23 12.43
C THR A 621 -18.67 38.79 12.98
N GLU A 622 -19.81 38.11 12.93
CA GLU A 622 -19.92 36.69 13.33
C GLU A 622 -18.89 35.81 12.59
N GLU A 623 -18.59 36.16 11.35
CA GLU A 623 -17.61 35.47 10.51
C GLU A 623 -16.17 35.70 10.98
N GLU A 624 -15.79 36.92 11.37
CA GLU A 624 -14.45 37.22 11.92
C GLU A 624 -14.19 36.55 13.28
N TRP A 625 -15.24 36.39 14.10
CA TRP A 625 -15.14 35.65 15.36
C TRP A 625 -15.06 34.13 15.13
N ILE A 626 -15.81 33.59 14.17
CA ILE A 626 -15.71 32.18 13.75
C ILE A 626 -14.33 31.88 13.14
N GLU A 627 -13.78 32.81 12.36
CA GLU A 627 -12.45 32.70 11.77
C GLU A 627 -11.36 32.71 12.85
N ARG A 628 -11.41 33.66 13.79
CA ARG A 628 -10.46 33.70 14.92
C ARG A 628 -10.57 32.47 15.81
N ALA A 629 -11.77 31.98 16.09
CA ALA A 629 -11.97 30.76 16.86
C ALA A 629 -11.50 29.51 16.10
N GLY A 630 -11.78 29.42 14.79
CA GLY A 630 -11.36 28.32 13.92
C GLY A 630 -9.84 28.23 13.77
N VAL A 631 -9.17 29.36 13.56
CA VAL A 631 -7.70 29.46 13.47
C VAL A 631 -7.06 29.09 14.81
N VAL A 632 -7.63 29.51 15.94
CA VAL A 632 -7.10 29.19 17.27
C VAL A 632 -7.32 27.71 17.62
N VAL A 633 -8.46 27.11 17.29
CA VAL A 633 -8.74 25.68 17.48
C VAL A 633 -7.86 24.81 16.56
N ALA A 634 -7.64 25.24 15.31
CA ALA A 634 -6.72 24.58 14.38
C ALA A 634 -5.28 24.66 14.89
N ALA A 635 -4.83 25.84 15.34
CA ALA A 635 -3.50 26.02 15.93
C ALA A 635 -3.32 25.18 17.20
N LEU A 636 -4.35 25.08 18.06
CA LEU A 636 -4.34 24.23 19.25
C LEU A 636 -4.21 22.74 18.87
N ARG A 637 -4.95 22.25 17.86
CA ARG A 637 -4.79 20.88 17.34
C ARG A 637 -3.40 20.61 16.76
N THR A 638 -2.84 21.55 16.00
CA THR A 638 -1.48 21.42 15.44
C THR A 638 -0.40 21.32 16.53
N HIS A 639 -0.68 21.84 17.72
CA HIS A 639 0.20 21.74 18.89
C HIS A 639 -0.24 20.68 19.90
N GLY A 640 -1.18 19.80 19.50
CA GLY A 640 -1.65 18.69 20.29
C GLY A 640 -2.56 19.08 21.44
N TYR A 641 -3.53 19.98 21.22
CA TYR A 641 -4.57 20.39 22.16
C TYR A 641 -5.99 20.30 21.58
N VAL A 642 -6.98 20.13 22.46
CA VAL A 642 -8.42 19.97 22.27
C VAL A 642 -9.12 20.93 23.24
N VAL A 643 -10.18 21.60 22.80
CA VAL A 643 -10.95 22.55 23.61
C VAL A 643 -12.28 21.90 24.03
N VAL A 644 -12.62 21.92 25.32
CA VAL A 644 -13.84 21.35 25.90
C VAL A 644 -14.68 22.47 26.55
N ALA A 645 -15.98 22.53 26.28
CA ALA A 645 -16.90 23.46 26.94
C ALA A 645 -17.31 22.96 28.32
N LEU A 646 -17.33 23.84 29.33
CA LEU A 646 -18.03 23.57 30.59
C LEU A 646 -19.46 24.08 30.46
N GLU A 647 -20.45 23.19 30.49
CA GLU A 647 -21.87 23.58 30.48
C GLU A 647 -22.18 24.45 31.71
N LYS A 648 -22.50 25.73 31.49
CA LYS A 648 -23.05 26.60 32.53
C LYS A 648 -24.55 26.32 32.70
N GLY A 649 -24.84 25.38 33.60
CA GLY A 649 -26.08 25.30 34.36
C GLY A 649 -27.14 24.35 33.80
N GLY A 650 -27.43 23.28 34.55
CA GLY A 650 -28.73 22.62 34.41
C GLY A 650 -28.91 21.15 34.78
N ALA A 651 -28.00 20.45 35.44
CA ALA A 651 -28.33 19.30 36.30
C ALA A 651 -27.09 18.80 37.04
N ARG A 652 -27.11 18.87 38.38
CA ARG A 652 -26.25 18.01 39.19
C ARG A 652 -26.72 16.57 38.97
N MET A 653 -26.06 15.85 38.05
CA MET A 653 -25.97 14.39 38.15
C MET A 653 -25.05 14.10 39.33
N ALA A 654 -25.65 13.92 40.51
CA ALA A 654 -24.97 13.38 41.67
C ALA A 654 -24.44 11.98 41.33
N GLY A 655 -23.12 11.75 41.46
CA GLY A 655 -22.60 10.38 41.44
C GLY A 655 -21.21 10.11 40.85
N LEU A 656 -20.43 11.10 40.41
CA LEU A 656 -19.04 10.86 40.00
C LEU A 656 -18.06 11.43 41.05
N PRO A 657 -17.14 10.63 41.61
CA PRO A 657 -16.08 11.16 42.46
C PRO A 657 -15.14 12.01 41.60
N ALA A 658 -14.84 13.22 42.07
CA ALA A 658 -13.81 14.06 41.50
C ALA A 658 -12.45 13.34 41.61
N ASP A 659 -11.87 12.93 40.49
CA ASP A 659 -10.48 12.47 40.46
C ASP A 659 -9.56 13.65 40.83
N PRO A 660 -8.50 13.42 41.63
CA PRO A 660 -7.66 14.48 42.16
C PRO A 660 -6.78 15.08 41.05
N GLU A 661 -6.85 16.40 40.91
CA GLU A 661 -5.89 17.17 40.11
C GLU A 661 -4.46 16.98 40.67
N PRO A 662 -3.44 16.77 39.82
CA PRO A 662 -2.07 16.92 40.24
C PRO A 662 -1.73 18.42 40.34
N ASP A 663 -1.47 18.86 41.56
CA ASP A 663 -1.02 20.20 41.92
C ASP A 663 0.17 20.65 41.06
N PHE A 664 0.02 21.76 40.35
CA PHE A 664 1.11 22.45 39.68
C PHE A 664 1.36 23.76 40.39
N ASP A 665 2.11 23.69 41.50
CA ASP A 665 2.49 24.88 42.24
C ASP A 665 3.48 25.74 41.45
N ALA A 666 3.20 27.04 41.54
CA ALA A 666 3.93 28.16 41.01
C ALA A 666 4.80 28.75 42.12
N GLU A 667 6.11 28.90 41.94
CA GLU A 667 6.93 29.80 42.74
C GLU A 667 8.17 30.34 41.98
N GLY A 668 8.55 31.57 42.35
CA GLY A 668 9.56 32.51 41.79
C GLY A 668 10.87 31.92 41.22
N GLY A 669 11.64 32.59 40.37
CA GLY A 669 11.95 34.01 40.31
C GLY A 669 13.43 34.20 39.88
N VAL A 670 13.63 35.00 38.83
CA VAL A 670 14.83 35.81 38.46
C VAL A 670 16.19 35.13 38.19
N CYS A 671 16.64 35.24 36.92
CA CYS A 671 17.96 35.81 36.54
C CYS A 671 18.09 35.92 35.00
N ARG A 672 18.11 37.15 34.47
CA ARG A 672 18.67 37.45 33.14
C ARG A 672 19.41 38.79 33.18
N ALA A 673 20.71 38.72 32.89
CA ALA A 673 21.49 39.80 32.31
C ALA A 673 22.48 39.18 31.29
N LEU A 674 22.80 39.96 30.25
CA LEU A 674 23.79 39.75 29.16
C LEU A 674 23.30 38.87 28.00
N ASP A 675 23.43 39.18 26.71
CA ASP A 675 23.93 40.33 25.91
C ASP A 675 23.40 40.12 24.45
N PRO A 676 23.21 41.15 23.61
CA PRO A 676 22.56 41.07 22.31
C PRO A 676 23.56 41.05 21.13
N GLU A 677 23.41 40.10 20.20
CA GLU A 677 23.62 40.23 18.74
C GLU A 677 23.91 38.88 18.08
N PHE A 678 22.87 38.20 17.57
CA PHE A 678 22.87 37.50 16.28
C PHE A 678 21.44 37.02 15.94
N ASP A 679 20.98 37.27 14.70
CA ASP A 679 19.73 36.83 14.03
C ASP A 679 18.34 37.25 14.57
N ARG A 680 17.80 38.36 14.02
CA ARG A 680 16.65 39.09 14.57
C ARG A 680 15.32 39.10 13.77
N ARG A 681 15.01 38.12 12.90
CA ARG A 681 13.68 38.09 12.22
C ARG A 681 12.88 36.78 12.29
N GLU A 682 13.51 35.61 12.35
CA GLU A 682 12.78 34.34 12.46
C GLU A 682 12.49 33.93 13.91
N GLU A 683 13.37 34.29 14.85
CA GLU A 683 13.24 33.95 16.25
C GLU A 683 12.22 34.82 16.99
N SER A 684 12.03 36.09 16.59
CA SER A 684 11.00 36.97 17.18
C SER A 684 9.58 36.51 16.84
N VAL A 685 9.35 35.95 15.64
CA VAL A 685 8.05 35.38 15.24
C VAL A 685 7.80 34.04 15.93
N ARG A 686 8.83 33.18 16.07
CA ARG A 686 8.74 31.94 16.87
C ARG A 686 8.56 32.21 18.36
N THR A 687 9.20 33.23 18.90
CA THR A 687 9.09 33.65 20.31
C THR A 687 7.76 34.33 20.58
N ALA A 688 7.24 35.14 19.64
CA ALA A 688 5.89 35.69 19.71
C ALA A 688 4.80 34.61 19.58
N ARG A 689 4.97 33.61 18.70
CA ARG A 689 4.08 32.44 18.61
C ARG A 689 4.15 31.56 19.87
N ARG A 690 5.33 31.37 20.47
CA ARG A 690 5.52 30.68 21.76
C ARG A 690 4.90 31.44 22.95
N ALA A 691 5.01 32.77 22.95
CA ALA A 691 4.42 33.64 23.97
C ALA A 691 2.88 33.77 23.82
N ALA A 692 2.35 33.63 22.60
CA ALA A 692 0.92 33.53 22.35
C ALA A 692 0.39 32.15 22.79
N ALA A 693 1.07 31.05 22.43
CA ALA A 693 0.70 29.69 22.81
C ALA A 693 0.70 29.46 24.33
N SER A 694 1.55 30.14 25.10
CA SER A 694 1.57 30.05 26.57
C SER A 694 0.45 30.83 27.27
N ARG A 695 -0.16 31.82 26.60
CA ARG A 695 -1.24 32.67 27.14
C ARG A 695 -2.64 32.20 26.75
N ILE A 696 -2.76 31.42 25.68
CA ILE A 696 -4.03 30.91 25.14
C ILE A 696 -4.81 30.05 26.15
N PRO A 697 -4.22 29.10 26.90
CA PRO A 697 -4.96 28.33 27.91
C PRO A 697 -5.63 29.22 28.97
N GLY A 698 -4.96 30.28 29.43
CA GLY A 698 -5.50 31.24 30.40
C GLY A 698 -6.56 32.20 29.86
N ILE A 699 -6.75 32.29 28.53
CA ILE A 699 -7.84 33.04 27.90
C ILE A 699 -9.09 32.15 27.82
N PHE A 700 -8.93 30.88 27.45
CA PHE A 700 -10.04 29.92 27.38
C PHE A 700 -10.60 29.54 28.78
N SER A 701 -9.76 29.38 29.80
CA SER A 701 -10.24 29.17 31.18
C SER A 701 -11.05 30.34 31.73
N ARG A 702 -10.72 31.59 31.36
CA ARG A 702 -11.50 32.79 31.73
C ARG A 702 -12.85 32.87 31.01
N LEU A 703 -12.99 32.18 29.88
CA LEU A 703 -14.21 32.09 29.09
C LEU A 703 -15.05 30.84 29.43
N GLY A 704 -14.62 30.01 30.41
CA GLY A 704 -15.34 28.80 30.82
C GLY A 704 -15.03 27.55 30.00
N PHE A 705 -13.92 27.53 29.25
CA PHE A 705 -13.49 26.39 28.44
C PHE A 705 -12.20 25.77 29.00
N GLU A 706 -12.14 24.44 28.98
CA GLU A 706 -10.97 23.68 29.38
C GLU A 706 -10.17 23.26 28.14
N VAL A 707 -8.89 23.65 28.05
CA VAL A 707 -7.99 23.25 26.95
C VAL A 707 -7.18 22.04 27.39
N ARG A 708 -7.48 20.86 26.86
CA ARG A 708 -6.81 19.59 27.17
C ARG A 708 -5.85 19.22 26.05
N PRO A 709 -4.67 18.60 26.30
CA PRO A 709 -3.88 18.06 25.21
C PRO A 709 -4.67 16.99 24.42
N ASP A 710 -4.40 16.82 23.13
CA ASP A 710 -4.96 15.75 22.32
C ASP A 710 -4.59 14.39 22.92
N ARG A 711 -5.36 13.36 22.60
CA ARG A 711 -5.20 12.05 23.26
C ARG A 711 -3.80 11.45 23.05
N GLN A 712 -3.20 11.64 21.88
CA GLN A 712 -1.88 11.11 21.54
C GLN A 712 -0.77 11.90 22.23
N GLU A 713 -0.89 13.23 22.31
CA GLU A 713 0.01 14.11 23.07
C GLU A 713 -0.10 13.82 24.57
N ARG A 714 -1.30 13.58 25.11
CA ARG A 714 -1.48 13.16 26.52
C ARG A 714 -0.77 11.83 26.80
N LEU A 715 -0.85 10.86 25.89
CA LEU A 715 -0.16 9.60 26.05
C LEU A 715 1.36 9.78 25.98
N ALA A 716 1.86 10.60 25.07
CA ALA A 716 3.28 10.94 24.96
C ALA A 716 3.80 11.66 26.23
N ILE A 717 3.03 12.59 26.77
CA ILE A 717 3.31 13.25 28.05
C ILE A 717 3.32 12.23 29.18
N ALA A 718 2.32 11.35 29.26
CA ALA A 718 2.21 10.34 30.29
C ALA A 718 3.40 9.36 30.26
N LEU A 719 3.82 8.91 29.07
CA LEU A 719 5.01 8.09 28.86
C LEU A 719 6.28 8.80 29.35
N HIS A 720 6.46 10.08 29.00
CA HIS A 720 7.62 10.86 29.44
C HIS A 720 7.64 11.11 30.96
N VAL A 721 6.48 11.39 31.55
CA VAL A 721 6.34 11.56 32.99
C VAL A 721 6.64 10.25 33.72
N HIS A 722 6.15 9.12 33.19
CA HIS A 722 6.47 7.79 33.71
C HIS A 722 7.98 7.53 33.64
N TYR A 723 8.60 7.74 32.48
CA TYR A 723 10.06 7.65 32.31
C TYR A 723 10.82 8.49 33.33
N CYS A 724 10.43 9.76 33.53
CA CYS A 724 11.06 10.63 34.51
C CYS A 724 10.94 10.10 35.94
N ARG A 725 9.78 9.57 36.33
CA ARG A 725 9.55 8.98 37.65
C ARG A 725 10.43 7.75 37.85
N THR A 726 10.43 6.83 36.89
CA THR A 726 11.21 5.59 36.94
C THR A 726 12.71 5.87 37.04
N ARG A 727 13.24 6.76 36.21
CA ARG A 727 14.68 7.10 36.23
C ARG A 727 15.10 7.84 37.50
N ARG A 728 14.25 8.72 38.04
CA ARG A 728 14.52 9.38 39.33
C ARG A 728 14.49 8.37 40.49
N ALA A 729 13.57 7.42 40.48
CA ALA A 729 13.53 6.33 41.45
C ALA A 729 14.78 5.43 41.35
N ALA A 730 15.35 5.27 40.16
CA ALA A 730 16.62 4.59 39.93
C ALA A 730 17.87 5.43 40.29
N GLY A 731 17.72 6.65 40.80
CA GLY A 731 18.82 7.50 41.25
C GLY A 731 19.43 8.44 40.20
N ASP A 732 18.88 8.53 38.99
CA ASP A 732 19.34 9.49 37.99
C ASP A 732 18.99 10.94 38.39
N THR A 733 19.90 11.87 38.10
CA THR A 733 19.67 13.31 38.21
C THR A 733 19.70 13.98 36.83
N GLN A 734 19.28 15.25 36.73
CA GLN A 734 19.40 15.98 35.46
C GLN A 734 20.86 16.12 34.97
N ALA A 735 21.83 16.04 35.88
CA ALA A 735 23.25 16.06 35.54
C ALA A 735 23.71 14.77 34.85
N THR A 736 23.19 13.61 35.28
CA THR A 736 23.52 12.31 34.67
C THR A 736 22.62 11.98 33.46
N ASN A 737 21.39 12.51 33.45
CA ASN A 737 20.44 12.32 32.35
C ASN A 737 19.70 13.63 32.01
N PRO A 738 20.16 14.37 30.97
CA PRO A 738 19.57 15.64 30.55
C PRO A 738 18.11 15.54 30.05
N SER A 739 17.56 14.32 29.92
CA SER A 739 16.16 14.10 29.56
C SER A 739 15.20 14.24 30.74
N LEU A 740 15.68 14.30 32.00
CA LEU A 740 14.85 14.38 33.21
C LEU A 740 14.30 15.78 33.50
N LYS A 741 13.81 16.45 32.45
CA LYS A 741 13.21 17.78 32.48
C LYS A 741 11.69 17.69 32.40
N ALA A 742 11.00 18.76 32.79
CA ALA A 742 9.56 18.86 32.58
C ALA A 742 9.26 18.82 31.08
N TRP A 743 8.10 18.26 30.67
CA TRP A 743 7.71 18.13 29.25
C TRP A 743 7.95 19.42 28.43
N ARG A 744 7.57 20.57 29.00
CA ARG A 744 7.72 21.90 28.37
C ARG A 744 9.16 22.35 28.14
N GLU A 745 10.10 21.79 28.91
CA GLU A 745 11.53 22.11 28.87
C GLU A 745 12.33 21.12 28.01
N LEU A 746 11.69 20.07 27.48
CA LEU A 746 12.36 19.14 26.59
C LEU A 746 12.56 19.75 25.19
N PRO A 747 13.77 19.57 24.63
CA PRO A 747 14.02 19.82 23.21
C PRO A 747 12.98 19.11 22.32
N GLU A 748 12.59 19.76 21.22
CA GLU A 748 11.53 19.26 20.33
C GLU A 748 11.80 17.84 19.83
N TYR A 749 13.04 17.51 19.47
CA TYR A 749 13.38 16.16 18.99
C TYR A 749 13.16 15.07 20.05
N LYS A 750 13.28 15.39 21.36
CA LYS A 750 12.98 14.43 22.44
C LYS A 750 11.48 14.29 22.67
N ARG A 751 10.71 15.37 22.51
CA ARG A 751 9.24 15.31 22.52
C ARG A 751 8.72 14.50 21.33
N GLU A 752 9.30 14.68 20.15
CA GLU A 752 8.95 13.88 18.96
C GLU A 752 9.26 12.40 19.14
N SER A 753 10.40 12.04 19.75
CA SER A 753 10.70 10.64 20.09
C SER A 753 9.64 10.00 21.02
N ASN A 754 9.12 10.76 21.99
CA ASN A 754 8.00 10.30 22.84
C ASN A 754 6.67 10.19 22.08
N ARG A 755 6.39 11.09 21.12
CA ARG A 755 5.22 10.98 20.25
C ARG A 755 5.28 9.75 19.34
N LEU A 756 6.46 9.44 18.82
CA LEU A 756 6.69 8.22 18.06
C LEU A 756 6.46 6.98 18.93
N ALA A 757 6.98 6.97 20.17
CA ALA A 757 6.72 5.89 21.11
C ALA A 757 5.21 5.73 21.40
N ALA A 758 4.47 6.83 21.55
CA ALA A 758 3.02 6.83 21.74
C ALA A 758 2.25 6.31 20.51
N ARG A 759 2.69 6.65 19.29
CA ARG A 759 2.14 6.10 18.03
C ARG A 759 2.36 4.61 17.89
N ASP A 760 3.50 4.13 18.40
CA ASP A 760 3.91 2.73 18.26
C ASP A 760 3.24 1.79 19.28
N VAL A 761 2.53 2.34 20.28
CA VAL A 761 1.83 1.55 21.31
C VAL A 761 0.87 0.54 20.69
N GLU A 762 0.06 0.96 19.72
CA GLU A 762 -0.96 0.10 19.11
C GLU A 762 -0.35 -1.10 18.38
N ARG A 763 0.75 -0.88 17.65
CA ARG A 763 1.50 -1.96 16.98
C ARG A 763 2.05 -2.98 17.99
N LYS A 764 2.57 -2.52 19.13
CA LYS A 764 3.08 -3.41 20.19
C LYS A 764 1.96 -4.21 20.85
N LEU A 765 0.82 -3.58 21.09
CA LEU A 765 -0.37 -4.27 21.61
C LEU A 765 -0.84 -5.35 20.64
N GLN A 766 -0.91 -5.05 19.34
CA GLN A 766 -1.31 -6.03 18.33
C GLN A 766 -0.35 -7.23 18.28
N ALA A 767 0.95 -7.01 18.46
CA ALA A 767 1.94 -8.10 18.50
C ALA A 767 1.77 -9.06 19.69
N VAL A 768 1.15 -8.59 20.79
CA VAL A 768 0.72 -9.41 21.93
C VAL A 768 -0.76 -9.77 21.89
N GLY A 769 -1.43 -9.62 20.74
CA GLY A 769 -2.84 -9.98 20.59
C GLY A 769 -3.79 -9.10 21.39
N CYS A 770 -3.43 -7.85 21.61
CA CYS A 770 -4.22 -6.86 22.32
C CYS A 770 -4.55 -5.68 21.39
N HIS A 771 -5.67 -5.01 21.65
CA HIS A 771 -6.06 -3.79 20.95
C HIS A 771 -6.59 -2.76 21.95
N ILE A 772 -6.75 -1.52 21.49
CA ILE A 772 -7.21 -0.42 22.33
C ILE A 772 -8.69 -0.18 22.09
N ARG A 773 -9.45 -0.03 23.18
CA ARG A 773 -10.83 0.47 23.17
C ARG A 773 -11.03 1.65 24.10
N GLU A 774 -12.16 2.33 23.97
CA GLU A 774 -12.61 3.32 24.95
C GLU A 774 -12.88 2.64 26.30
N ARG A 775 -12.45 3.30 27.38
CA ARG A 775 -12.73 2.83 28.74
C ARG A 775 -14.20 3.09 29.09
N ARG A 776 -14.85 2.10 29.71
CA ARG A 776 -16.23 2.11 30.19
C ARG A 776 -16.25 2.15 31.72
N GLU A 777 -17.39 2.53 32.27
CA GLU A 777 -17.61 2.53 33.72
C GLU A 777 -17.62 1.09 34.25
N GLY A 778 -16.83 0.82 35.31
CA GLY A 778 -16.61 -0.54 35.85
C GLY A 778 -15.39 -1.29 35.28
N ASP A 779 -14.68 -0.72 34.30
CA ASP A 779 -13.48 -1.33 33.74
C ASP A 779 -12.30 -1.31 34.74
N GLY A 780 -11.85 -2.52 35.12
CA GLY A 780 -10.63 -2.73 35.90
C GLY A 780 -9.34 -2.44 35.12
N LEU A 781 -8.21 -2.34 35.83
CA LEU A 781 -6.91 -2.13 35.20
C LEU A 781 -6.44 -3.43 34.53
N PHE A 782 -6.18 -3.36 33.22
CA PHE A 782 -5.64 -4.47 32.44
C PHE A 782 -4.24 -4.86 32.96
N ARG A 783 -3.93 -6.16 32.96
CA ARG A 783 -2.61 -6.69 33.34
C ARG A 783 -2.07 -7.55 32.22
N PHE A 784 -0.81 -7.29 31.85
CA PHE A 784 -0.06 -8.12 30.93
C PHE A 784 0.50 -9.35 31.65
N GLU A 785 0.67 -10.44 30.90
CA GLU A 785 1.54 -11.56 31.28
C GLU A 785 3.02 -11.16 31.17
N ASP A 786 3.91 -11.81 31.92
CA ASP A 786 5.35 -11.46 31.90
C ASP A 786 5.98 -11.58 30.50
N ALA A 787 5.55 -12.57 29.70
CA ALA A 787 6.00 -12.73 28.32
C ALA A 787 5.50 -11.61 27.39
N GLU A 788 4.30 -11.06 27.66
CA GLU A 788 3.76 -9.91 26.92
C GLU A 788 4.55 -8.64 27.24
N VAL A 789 4.87 -8.44 28.52
CA VAL A 789 5.73 -7.35 28.99
C VAL A 789 7.09 -7.40 28.31
N GLU A 790 7.72 -8.58 28.28
CA GLU A 790 9.04 -8.76 27.68
C GLU A 790 9.04 -8.45 26.18
N LEU A 791 8.04 -8.94 25.44
CA LEU A 791 7.93 -8.65 24.00
C LEU A 791 7.67 -7.16 23.72
N ILE A 792 6.79 -6.51 24.49
CA ILE A 792 6.52 -5.07 24.35
C ILE A 792 7.80 -4.26 24.62
N ALA A 793 8.56 -4.64 25.65
CA ALA A 793 9.81 -3.99 26.00
C ALA A 793 10.91 -4.21 24.95
N GLU A 794 11.06 -5.42 24.43
CA GLU A 794 11.98 -5.73 23.33
C GLU A 794 11.65 -4.91 22.07
N MET A 795 10.37 -4.80 21.72
CA MET A 795 9.91 -4.01 20.58
C MET A 795 10.20 -2.51 20.76
N GLU A 796 10.01 -1.96 21.96
CA GLU A 796 10.36 -0.56 22.25
C GLU A 796 11.87 -0.33 22.22
N HIS A 797 12.66 -1.24 22.77
CA HIS A 797 14.12 -1.16 22.70
C HIS A 797 14.63 -1.25 21.27
N ALA A 798 14.07 -2.13 20.44
CA ALA A 798 14.43 -2.24 19.04
C ALA A 798 14.13 -0.94 18.26
N ARG A 799 12.94 -0.35 18.48
CA ARG A 799 12.56 0.96 17.90
C ARG A 799 13.52 2.07 18.36
N TRP A 800 13.81 2.12 19.66
CA TRP A 800 14.74 3.10 20.23
C TRP A 800 16.16 2.93 19.68
N LEU A 801 16.63 1.69 19.55
CA LEU A 801 17.95 1.36 19.02
C LEU A 801 18.08 1.81 17.57
N GLU A 802 17.08 1.52 16.73
CA GLU A 802 17.03 1.97 15.33
C GLU A 802 17.07 3.51 15.25
N GLU A 803 16.28 4.20 16.07
CA GLU A 803 16.28 5.66 16.16
C GLU A 803 17.68 6.19 16.52
N LYS A 804 18.34 5.59 17.51
CA LYS A 804 19.68 6.03 17.95
C LYS A 804 20.75 5.75 16.92
N LEU A 805 20.73 4.59 16.27
CA LEU A 805 21.66 4.26 15.19
C LEU A 805 21.52 5.24 14.02
N SER A 806 20.29 5.59 13.64
CA SER A 806 20.04 6.58 12.57
C SER A 806 20.55 7.99 12.90
N GLN A 807 20.56 8.35 14.19
CA GLN A 807 21.10 9.62 14.70
C GLN A 807 22.64 9.59 14.86
N GLY A 808 23.29 8.48 14.52
CA GLY A 808 24.74 8.30 14.61
C GLY A 808 25.25 7.95 16.01
N TRP A 809 24.39 7.44 16.89
CA TRP A 809 24.82 6.92 18.18
C TRP A 809 25.50 5.57 18.04
N LYS A 810 26.51 5.35 18.88
CA LYS A 810 27.27 4.10 18.93
C LYS A 810 27.33 3.56 20.36
N PHE A 811 27.62 2.27 20.47
CA PHE A 811 27.94 1.68 21.77
C PHE A 811 29.14 2.40 22.40
N GLY A 812 29.04 2.65 23.70
CA GLY A 812 30.17 3.07 24.53
C GLY A 812 29.83 2.90 26.01
N ALA A 813 30.82 2.52 26.82
CA ALA A 813 30.62 2.18 28.24
C ALA A 813 30.01 3.32 29.08
N VAL A 814 30.20 4.57 28.64
CA VAL A 814 29.64 5.76 29.29
C VAL A 814 28.79 6.55 28.30
N ARG A 815 27.63 7.02 28.77
CA ARG A 815 26.76 7.88 27.99
C ARG A 815 27.42 9.24 27.76
N SER A 816 27.49 9.67 26.50
CA SER A 816 27.92 11.02 26.12
C SER A 816 27.08 11.52 24.95
N ASP A 817 26.33 12.60 25.18
CA ASP A 817 25.52 13.24 24.14
C ASP A 817 26.43 13.94 23.08
N THR A 818 27.59 14.45 23.48
CA THR A 818 28.57 15.08 22.57
C THR A 818 29.30 14.05 21.71
N ALA A 819 29.76 12.94 22.30
CA ALA A 819 30.44 11.86 21.57
C ALA A 819 29.47 10.87 20.91
N LYS A 820 28.16 11.05 21.13
CA LYS A 820 27.07 10.16 20.73
C LYS A 820 27.33 8.69 21.12
N THR A 821 27.77 8.46 22.35
CA THR A 821 27.97 7.12 22.90
C THR A 821 26.90 6.80 23.93
N ASN A 822 26.39 5.57 23.95
CA ASN A 822 25.44 5.13 24.97
C ASN A 822 25.58 3.60 25.21
N PRO A 823 25.63 3.14 26.47
CA PRO A 823 25.85 1.73 26.81
C PRO A 823 24.72 0.79 26.34
N TYR A 824 23.53 1.34 26.11
CA TYR A 824 22.35 0.56 25.69
C TYR A 824 22.21 0.42 24.17
N VAL A 825 23.12 0.99 23.36
CA VAL A 825 23.08 0.89 21.88
C VAL A 825 23.61 -0.48 21.44
N ARG A 826 22.89 -1.53 21.81
CA ARG A 826 23.15 -2.95 21.55
C ARG A 826 21.83 -3.72 21.42
N PRO A 827 21.80 -4.87 20.72
CA PRO A 827 20.62 -5.73 20.64
C PRO A 827 20.06 -6.14 22.01
N TRP A 828 18.74 -6.31 22.13
CA TRP A 828 18.04 -6.67 23.37
C TRP A 828 18.67 -7.85 24.11
N ARG A 829 19.05 -8.90 23.36
CA ARG A 829 19.67 -10.13 23.88
C ARG A 829 21.01 -9.92 24.58
N GLU A 830 21.70 -8.82 24.28
CA GLU A 830 23.01 -8.48 24.84
C GLU A 830 22.92 -7.60 26.10
N LEU A 831 21.71 -7.12 26.45
CA LEU A 831 21.48 -6.38 27.68
C LEU A 831 21.32 -7.32 28.87
N SER A 832 21.81 -6.94 30.05
CA SER A 832 21.54 -7.66 31.30
C SER A 832 20.10 -7.43 31.78
N GLU A 833 19.61 -8.25 32.71
CA GLU A 833 18.28 -8.08 33.32
C GLU A 833 18.12 -6.70 33.98
N ASP A 834 19.16 -6.23 34.67
CA ASP A 834 19.18 -4.90 35.28
C ASP A 834 19.08 -3.77 34.25
N GLU A 835 19.73 -3.94 33.08
CA GLU A 835 19.67 -2.96 31.99
C GLU A 835 18.28 -2.92 31.34
N ARG A 836 17.60 -4.07 31.20
CA ARG A 836 16.25 -4.20 30.64
C ARG A 836 15.12 -3.74 31.58
N LYS A 837 15.41 -3.62 32.88
CA LYS A 837 14.42 -3.33 33.93
C LYS A 837 13.54 -2.11 33.62
N ASN A 838 14.13 -1.03 33.09
CA ASN A 838 13.38 0.20 32.82
C ASN A 838 12.36 0.04 31.68
N ASP A 839 12.74 -0.67 30.63
CA ASP A 839 11.85 -0.94 29.49
C ASP A 839 10.72 -1.89 29.91
N LEU A 840 11.04 -2.90 30.75
CA LEU A 840 10.06 -3.81 31.34
C LEU A 840 9.08 -3.07 32.26
N GLU A 841 9.55 -2.17 33.13
CA GLU A 841 8.68 -1.36 34.00
C GLU A 841 7.77 -0.42 33.20
N THR A 842 8.29 0.16 32.12
CA THR A 842 7.50 1.00 31.21
C THR A 842 6.40 0.19 30.51
N ALA A 843 6.73 -1.03 30.04
CA ALA A 843 5.76 -1.95 29.46
C ALA A 843 4.69 -2.38 30.47
N ARG A 844 5.07 -2.68 31.73
CA ARG A 844 4.12 -2.98 32.83
C ARG A 844 3.22 -1.79 33.17
N GLY A 845 3.73 -0.57 33.09
CA GLY A 845 3.00 0.66 33.41
C GLY A 845 2.01 1.09 32.32
N LEU A 846 2.17 0.59 31.09
CA LEU A 846 1.39 0.99 29.92
C LEU A 846 -0.14 0.93 30.11
N PRO A 847 -0.74 -0.09 30.74
CA PRO A 847 -2.18 -0.12 30.99
C PRO A 847 -2.67 1.06 31.85
N GLY A 848 -1.86 1.48 32.84
CA GLY A 848 -2.18 2.63 33.69
C GLY A 848 -2.05 3.96 32.93
N LEU A 849 -1.07 4.06 32.03
CA LEU A 849 -0.89 5.24 31.18
C LEU A 849 -2.04 5.39 30.19
N LEU A 850 -2.50 4.30 29.58
CA LEU A 850 -3.66 4.28 28.69
C LEU A 850 -4.96 4.59 29.45
N ALA A 851 -5.15 4.01 30.64
CA ALA A 851 -6.29 4.33 31.51
C ALA A 851 -6.35 5.82 31.85
N GLY A 852 -5.19 6.44 32.14
CA GLY A 852 -5.06 7.87 32.41
C GLY A 852 -5.42 8.78 31.23
N VAL A 853 -5.49 8.25 29.99
CA VAL A 853 -5.95 9.00 28.81
C VAL A 853 -7.35 8.60 28.32
N GLY A 854 -8.06 7.77 29.10
CA GLY A 854 -9.42 7.31 28.83
C GLY A 854 -9.50 6.05 27.97
N GLN A 855 -8.40 5.32 27.80
CA GLN A 855 -8.33 4.13 26.98
C GLN A 855 -8.12 2.88 27.82
N GLN A 856 -8.57 1.74 27.31
CA GLN A 856 -8.32 0.44 27.92
C GLN A 856 -7.82 -0.54 26.88
N ILE A 857 -6.98 -1.46 27.33
CA ILE A 857 -6.51 -2.58 26.53
C ILE A 857 -7.52 -3.71 26.63
N GLU A 858 -7.82 -4.33 25.49
CA GLU A 858 -8.66 -5.52 25.38
C GLU A 858 -7.90 -6.62 24.63
N ARG A 859 -8.03 -7.87 25.08
CA ARG A 859 -7.45 -9.02 24.38
C ARG A 859 -8.29 -9.36 23.16
N ASP A 860 -7.63 -9.61 22.05
CA ASP A 860 -8.27 -10.11 20.83
C ASP A 860 -8.66 -11.58 21.03
N GLU A 861 -9.95 -11.88 20.92
CA GLU A 861 -10.49 -13.24 21.03
C GLU A 861 -9.80 -14.21 20.07
N ARG A 862 -9.41 -13.74 18.86
CA ARG A 862 -8.69 -14.57 17.88
C ARG A 862 -7.32 -15.00 18.38
N ASP A 863 -6.62 -14.11 19.10
CA ASP A 863 -5.31 -14.44 19.69
C ASP A 863 -5.47 -15.42 20.85
N ILE A 864 -6.50 -15.25 21.68
CA ILE A 864 -6.80 -16.17 22.79
C ILE A 864 -7.04 -17.59 22.25
N ILE A 865 -7.91 -17.73 21.26
CA ILE A 865 -8.19 -19.03 20.64
C ILE A 865 -6.95 -19.57 19.93
N GLY A 866 -6.21 -18.71 19.20
CA GLY A 866 -4.96 -19.09 18.53
C GLY A 866 -3.90 -19.65 19.49
N ARG A 867 -3.73 -19.03 20.67
CA ARG A 867 -2.85 -19.55 21.73
C ARG A 867 -3.30 -20.93 22.21
N ALA A 868 -4.60 -21.12 22.41
CA ALA A 868 -5.15 -22.40 22.85
C ALA A 868 -4.96 -23.51 21.81
N ILE A 869 -5.14 -23.21 20.52
CA ILE A 869 -4.87 -24.13 19.41
C ILE A 869 -3.39 -24.56 19.45
N HIS A 870 -2.48 -23.60 19.54
CA HIS A 870 -1.04 -23.89 19.59
C HIS A 870 -0.66 -24.69 20.82
N ALA A 871 -1.21 -24.35 22.00
CA ALA A 871 -0.98 -25.09 23.22
C ALA A 871 -1.43 -26.56 23.12
N GLU A 872 -2.61 -26.81 22.53
CA GLU A 872 -3.12 -28.16 22.31
C GLU A 872 -2.27 -28.94 21.30
N TYR A 873 -1.78 -28.27 20.25
CA TYR A 873 -0.83 -28.85 19.30
C TYR A 873 0.48 -29.26 19.99
N VAL A 874 1.08 -28.35 20.77
CA VAL A 874 2.32 -28.61 21.52
C VAL A 874 2.12 -29.77 22.50
N ARG A 875 1.00 -29.78 23.25
CA ARG A 875 0.66 -30.86 24.18
C ARG A 875 0.61 -32.21 23.47
N THR A 876 -0.15 -32.30 22.37
CA THR A 876 -0.33 -33.53 21.60
C THR A 876 0.98 -34.04 21.01
N GLN A 877 1.82 -33.15 20.48
CA GLN A 877 3.13 -33.53 19.91
C GLN A 877 4.11 -33.97 21.00
N THR A 878 4.09 -33.33 22.17
CA THR A 878 4.95 -33.70 23.30
C THR A 878 4.55 -35.05 23.88
N GLU A 879 3.25 -35.35 23.97
CA GLU A 879 2.73 -36.67 24.37
C GLU A 879 3.12 -37.79 23.40
N GLN A 880 3.28 -37.44 22.12
CA GLN A 880 3.82 -38.34 21.09
C GLN A 880 5.36 -38.46 21.13
N GLY A 881 6.03 -37.86 22.12
CA GLY A 881 7.48 -37.93 22.32
C GLY A 881 8.31 -37.04 21.39
N ARG A 882 7.70 -36.10 20.66
CA ARG A 882 8.42 -35.15 19.80
C ARG A 882 9.10 -34.05 20.62
N THR A 883 10.28 -33.62 20.19
CA THR A 883 11.04 -32.55 20.85
C THR A 883 11.23 -31.33 19.93
N VAL A 884 11.69 -30.20 20.50
CA VAL A 884 12.02 -28.98 19.73
C VAL A 884 13.07 -29.23 18.65
N GLN A 885 13.93 -30.25 18.84
CA GLN A 885 14.93 -30.66 17.85
C GLN A 885 14.28 -31.33 16.63
N ASP A 886 13.18 -32.06 16.83
CA ASP A 886 12.41 -32.72 15.77
C ASP A 886 11.46 -31.74 15.06
N ASN A 887 10.90 -30.79 15.81
CA ASN A 887 9.98 -29.79 15.30
C ASN A 887 10.21 -28.44 15.98
N PRO A 888 10.82 -27.47 15.27
CA PRO A 888 11.11 -26.14 15.81
C PRO A 888 9.88 -25.34 16.25
N SER A 889 8.67 -25.76 15.86
CA SER A 889 7.42 -25.12 16.26
C SER A 889 6.98 -25.49 17.67
N LEU A 890 7.62 -26.46 18.34
CA LEU A 890 7.29 -26.89 19.71
C LEU A 890 7.83 -25.94 20.77
N VAL A 891 7.63 -24.65 20.56
CA VAL A 891 8.07 -23.56 21.43
C VAL A 891 6.86 -22.82 22.00
N GLU A 892 7.07 -22.03 23.04
CA GLU A 892 6.05 -21.15 23.61
C GLU A 892 5.53 -20.15 22.56
N TRP A 893 4.27 -19.72 22.71
CA TRP A 893 3.57 -18.86 21.73
C TRP A 893 4.38 -17.66 21.25
N PHE A 894 5.01 -16.91 22.16
CA PHE A 894 5.77 -15.70 21.78
C PHE A 894 7.13 -16.00 21.13
N LYS A 895 7.65 -17.23 21.28
CA LYS A 895 8.84 -17.72 20.57
C LYS A 895 8.48 -18.30 19.20
N LEU A 896 7.19 -18.50 18.93
CA LEU A 896 6.70 -19.01 17.66
C LEU A 896 6.85 -17.94 16.55
N PRO A 897 7.36 -18.31 15.36
CA PRO A 897 7.46 -17.41 14.21
C PRO A 897 6.14 -16.67 13.92
N PRO A 898 6.16 -15.38 13.54
CA PRO A 898 4.95 -14.59 13.33
C PRO A 898 3.95 -15.22 12.35
N HIS A 899 4.42 -15.82 11.26
CA HIS A 899 3.56 -16.47 10.28
C HIS A 899 2.81 -17.71 10.83
N LEU A 900 3.40 -18.43 11.79
CA LEU A 900 2.75 -19.57 12.45
C LEU A 900 1.75 -19.10 13.51
N ARG A 901 2.04 -18.00 14.24
CA ARG A 901 1.04 -17.35 15.10
C ARG A 901 -0.16 -16.90 14.28
N GLU A 902 0.07 -16.33 13.11
CA GLU A 902 -0.98 -15.93 12.18
C GLU A 902 -1.77 -17.13 11.62
N SER A 903 -1.13 -18.24 11.28
CA SER A 903 -1.81 -19.47 10.88
C SER A 903 -2.77 -19.98 11.97
N ASN A 904 -2.35 -19.95 13.25
CA ASN A 904 -3.21 -20.30 14.38
C ASN A 904 -4.39 -19.33 14.56
N ARG A 905 -4.20 -18.01 14.36
CA ARG A 905 -5.32 -17.04 14.36
C ARG A 905 -6.33 -17.30 13.25
N LYS A 906 -5.84 -17.64 12.05
CA LYS A 906 -6.71 -18.00 10.91
C LYS A 906 -7.50 -19.28 11.19
N GLN A 907 -6.89 -20.25 11.87
CA GLN A 907 -7.60 -21.43 12.33
C GLN A 907 -8.69 -21.09 13.36
N ALA A 908 -8.45 -20.12 14.25
CA ALA A 908 -9.48 -19.62 15.16
C ALA A 908 -10.69 -19.01 14.43
N ASP A 909 -10.44 -18.21 13.38
CA ASP A 909 -11.51 -17.66 12.52
C ASP A 909 -12.31 -18.78 11.85
N ASP A 910 -11.64 -19.85 11.42
CA ASP A 910 -12.26 -20.98 10.75
C ASP A 910 -13.09 -21.88 11.68
N ILE A 911 -12.65 -22.07 12.94
CA ILE A 911 -13.42 -22.77 13.98
C ILE A 911 -14.79 -22.11 14.15
N ARG A 912 -14.85 -20.76 14.18
CA ARG A 912 -16.13 -20.05 14.29
C ARG A 912 -17.04 -20.36 13.12
N ARG A 913 -16.54 -20.25 11.89
CA ARG A 913 -17.28 -20.55 10.66
C ARG A 913 -17.84 -21.97 10.65
N LYS A 914 -17.01 -22.95 11.03
CA LYS A 914 -17.39 -24.37 11.16
C LYS A 914 -18.52 -24.59 12.16
N LEU A 915 -18.39 -24.03 13.35
CA LEU A 915 -19.43 -24.13 14.38
C LEU A 915 -20.74 -23.47 13.91
N GLU A 916 -20.68 -22.33 13.23
CA GLU A 916 -21.86 -21.69 12.67
C GLU A 916 -22.55 -22.53 11.58
N SER A 917 -21.79 -23.28 10.78
CA SER A 917 -22.35 -24.15 9.73
C SER A 917 -23.25 -25.25 10.30
N ILE A 918 -22.93 -25.77 11.49
CA ILE A 918 -23.74 -26.77 12.22
C ILE A 918 -24.74 -26.14 13.21
N GLY A 919 -25.01 -24.83 13.11
CA GLY A 919 -25.96 -24.15 14.00
C GLY A 919 -25.47 -23.97 15.44
N CYS A 920 -24.17 -24.11 15.67
CA CYS A 920 -23.52 -23.82 16.95
C CYS A 920 -22.97 -22.38 17.00
N ARG A 921 -22.69 -21.89 18.20
CA ARG A 921 -22.00 -20.61 18.44
C ARG A 921 -21.04 -20.74 19.61
N ILE A 922 -20.02 -19.88 19.62
CA ILE A 922 -19.11 -19.74 20.74
C ILE A 922 -19.75 -18.81 21.79
N VAL A 923 -19.71 -19.21 23.06
CA VAL A 923 -20.19 -18.46 24.22
C VAL A 923 -19.11 -18.43 25.31
N PRO A 924 -19.13 -17.49 26.26
CA PRO A 924 -18.29 -17.57 27.46
C PRO A 924 -18.53 -18.88 28.21
N ALA A 925 -17.48 -19.50 28.78
CA ALA A 925 -17.59 -20.80 29.44
C ALA A 925 -18.64 -20.84 30.57
N GLY A 926 -18.83 -19.73 31.29
CA GLY A 926 -19.85 -19.62 32.34
C GLY A 926 -21.31 -19.62 31.85
N GLU A 927 -21.54 -19.43 30.54
CA GLU A 927 -22.88 -19.45 29.92
C GLU A 927 -23.22 -20.79 29.25
N ALA A 928 -22.25 -21.71 29.18
CA ALA A 928 -22.50 -23.07 28.78
C ALA A 928 -23.08 -23.83 29.99
N GLY A 929 -24.31 -24.34 29.86
CA GLY A 929 -24.85 -25.29 30.84
C GLY A 929 -23.86 -26.43 31.00
N GLY A 930 -23.51 -26.81 32.24
CA GLY A 930 -22.29 -27.53 32.63
C GLY A 930 -22.08 -28.97 32.07
N GLU A 931 -22.72 -29.35 30.98
CA GLU A 931 -22.45 -30.58 30.23
C GLU A 931 -21.34 -30.35 29.20
N ALA A 932 -20.45 -31.34 29.03
CA ALA A 932 -19.41 -31.31 28.02
C ALA A 932 -20.02 -31.37 26.62
N PHE A 933 -19.68 -30.41 25.76
CA PHE A 933 -20.18 -30.37 24.39
C PHE A 933 -19.53 -31.49 23.55
N GLU A 934 -20.36 -32.34 22.95
CA GLU A 934 -19.93 -33.34 21.97
C GLU A 934 -20.60 -33.08 20.61
N PHE A 935 -19.85 -33.37 19.53
CA PHE A 935 -20.38 -33.39 18.17
C PHE A 935 -21.06 -34.73 17.90
N THR A 936 -22.16 -34.72 17.15
CA THR A 936 -22.73 -35.95 16.58
C THR A 936 -21.77 -36.54 15.54
N ALA A 937 -21.91 -37.82 15.21
CA ALA A 937 -21.07 -38.48 14.20
C ALA A 937 -21.17 -37.80 12.83
N GLU A 938 -22.37 -37.35 12.44
CA GLU A 938 -22.59 -36.63 11.18
C GLU A 938 -21.96 -35.23 11.17
N GLU A 939 -22.13 -34.47 12.27
CA GLU A 939 -21.46 -33.16 12.43
C GLU A 939 -19.94 -33.31 12.39
N LEU A 940 -19.40 -34.32 13.07
CA LEU A 940 -17.97 -34.58 13.12
C LEU A 940 -17.40 -34.88 11.74
N GLU A 941 -18.06 -35.75 10.95
CA GLU A 941 -17.59 -36.11 9.62
C GLU A 941 -17.60 -34.90 8.68
N ARG A 942 -18.68 -34.12 8.70
CA ARG A 942 -18.81 -32.92 7.86
C ARG A 942 -17.77 -31.86 8.21
N LEU A 943 -17.52 -31.63 9.50
CA LEU A 943 -16.53 -30.66 9.95
C LEU A 943 -15.09 -31.13 9.65
N ALA A 944 -14.84 -32.43 9.66
CA ALA A 944 -13.52 -32.99 9.32
C ALA A 944 -13.22 -32.84 7.83
N GLU A 945 -14.22 -33.06 6.97
CA GLU A 945 -14.13 -32.74 5.54
C GLU A 945 -13.84 -31.25 5.31
N GLU A 946 -14.54 -30.35 6.01
CA GLU A 946 -14.26 -28.90 5.95
C GLU A 946 -12.83 -28.53 6.44
N GLU A 947 -12.26 -29.28 7.40
CA GLU A 947 -10.87 -29.09 7.87
C GLU A 947 -9.86 -29.56 6.84
N HIS A 948 -10.08 -30.72 6.23
CA HIS A 948 -9.23 -31.22 5.15
C HIS A 948 -9.22 -30.26 3.96
N ASP A 949 -10.39 -29.80 3.54
CA ASP A 949 -10.55 -28.81 2.47
C ASP A 949 -9.80 -27.50 2.76
N ARG A 950 -9.84 -27.04 4.01
CA ARG A 950 -9.07 -25.87 4.46
C ARG A 950 -7.57 -26.15 4.38
N TRP A 951 -7.11 -27.31 4.85
CA TRP A 951 -5.70 -27.71 4.76
C TRP A 951 -5.21 -27.83 3.31
N VAL A 952 -6.00 -28.42 2.42
CA VAL A 952 -5.69 -28.50 0.98
C VAL A 952 -5.53 -27.11 0.38
N ARG A 953 -6.49 -26.20 0.60
CA ARG A 953 -6.41 -24.81 0.12
C ARG A 953 -5.17 -24.08 0.63
N GLU A 954 -4.82 -24.26 1.90
CA GLU A 954 -3.61 -23.66 2.49
C GLU A 954 -2.34 -24.22 1.85
N ARG A 955 -2.26 -25.54 1.66
CA ARG A 955 -1.10 -26.20 1.05
C ARG A 955 -0.94 -25.85 -0.43
N GLU A 956 -2.03 -25.80 -1.20
CA GLU A 956 -1.99 -25.38 -2.60
C GLU A 956 -1.57 -23.91 -2.74
N ALA A 957 -2.06 -23.03 -1.87
CA ALA A 957 -1.63 -21.63 -1.82
C ALA A 957 -0.13 -21.49 -1.48
N ASP A 958 0.39 -22.38 -0.63
CA ASP A 958 1.82 -22.49 -0.32
C ASP A 958 2.65 -23.19 -1.42
N GLY A 959 2.03 -23.57 -2.54
CA GLY A 959 2.68 -24.18 -3.70
C GLY A 959 2.89 -25.68 -3.61
N TRP A 960 2.21 -26.38 -2.70
CA TRP A 960 2.24 -27.83 -2.64
C TRP A 960 1.46 -28.46 -3.79
N ARG A 961 1.94 -29.60 -4.29
CA ARG A 961 1.31 -30.34 -5.39
C ARG A 961 1.10 -31.80 -5.02
N TYR A 962 0.04 -32.38 -5.58
CA TYR A 962 -0.20 -33.80 -5.45
C TYR A 962 0.96 -34.62 -6.06
N ALA A 963 1.46 -35.58 -5.30
CA ALA A 963 2.32 -36.65 -5.81
C ALA A 963 2.13 -37.93 -4.99
N PRO A 964 2.41 -39.12 -5.55
CA PRO A 964 2.24 -40.39 -4.84
C PRO A 964 3.09 -40.53 -3.56
N GLU A 965 4.21 -39.80 -3.50
CA GLU A 965 5.12 -39.80 -2.36
C GLU A 965 5.23 -38.39 -1.76
N LYS A 966 5.36 -38.33 -0.43
CA LYS A 966 5.51 -37.07 0.29
C LYS A 966 6.96 -36.60 0.23
N ASP A 967 7.20 -35.43 -0.34
CA ASP A 967 8.51 -34.76 -0.37
C ASP A 967 8.35 -33.33 0.13
N ILE A 968 8.87 -33.06 1.33
CA ILE A 968 8.72 -31.76 1.99
C ILE A 968 9.53 -30.67 1.27
N VAL A 969 10.70 -31.01 0.70
CA VAL A 969 11.61 -30.05 0.04
C VAL A 969 11.01 -29.61 -1.30
N ARG A 970 10.42 -30.55 -2.04
CA ARG A 970 9.74 -30.27 -3.32
C ARG A 970 8.27 -29.88 -3.16
N LYS A 971 7.78 -29.79 -1.91
CA LYS A 971 6.38 -29.52 -1.56
C LYS A 971 5.40 -30.49 -2.25
N LEU A 972 5.70 -31.77 -2.23
CA LEU A 972 4.85 -32.81 -2.79
C LEU A 972 4.13 -33.56 -1.66
N SER A 973 2.84 -33.82 -1.82
CA SER A 973 2.05 -34.56 -0.82
C SER A 973 1.01 -35.48 -1.46
N PRO A 974 0.89 -36.75 -1.03
CA PRO A 974 -0.13 -37.67 -1.52
C PRO A 974 -1.53 -37.34 -0.99
N PHE A 975 -1.62 -36.50 0.04
CA PHE A 975 -2.87 -36.17 0.72
C PHE A 975 -3.62 -35.01 0.05
N LEU A 976 -3.11 -34.43 -1.04
CA LEU A 976 -3.80 -33.38 -1.81
C LEU A 976 -4.80 -34.00 -2.78
N VAL A 977 -5.80 -34.68 -2.23
CA VAL A 977 -6.88 -35.34 -2.97
C VAL A 977 -8.22 -35.03 -2.30
N PRO A 978 -9.35 -35.16 -3.04
CA PRO A 978 -10.69 -35.05 -2.45
C PRO A 978 -10.87 -35.99 -1.27
N TRP A 979 -11.72 -35.59 -0.31
CA TRP A 979 -11.97 -36.32 0.95
C TRP A 979 -12.27 -37.80 0.73
N GLU A 980 -13.06 -38.13 -0.31
CA GLU A 980 -13.49 -39.50 -0.64
C GLU A 980 -12.33 -40.42 -1.03
N ARG A 981 -11.18 -39.86 -1.43
CA ARG A 981 -9.98 -40.59 -1.86
C ARG A 981 -8.92 -40.72 -0.77
N LEU A 982 -9.11 -40.10 0.39
CA LEU A 982 -8.21 -40.28 1.53
C LEU A 982 -8.38 -41.65 2.18
N SER A 983 -7.29 -42.18 2.73
CA SER A 983 -7.36 -43.34 3.62
C SER A 983 -7.98 -42.94 4.97
N GLU A 984 -8.61 -43.91 5.63
CA GLU A 984 -9.23 -43.69 6.95
C GLU A 984 -8.25 -43.18 8.00
N ASP A 985 -6.99 -43.65 7.98
CA ASP A 985 -5.95 -43.18 8.90
C ASP A 985 -5.68 -41.68 8.76
N ILE A 986 -5.81 -41.13 7.54
CA ILE A 986 -5.59 -39.70 7.28
C ILE A 986 -6.82 -38.90 7.67
N ARG A 987 -8.03 -39.35 7.30
CA ARG A 987 -9.29 -38.71 7.75
C ARG A 987 -9.38 -38.63 9.27
N GLU A 988 -8.86 -39.63 9.96
CA GLU A 988 -8.83 -39.67 11.42
C GLU A 988 -7.98 -38.54 12.03
N HIS A 989 -6.97 -38.02 11.32
CA HIS A 989 -6.25 -36.82 11.76
C HIS A 989 -7.14 -35.57 11.76
N ASP A 990 -7.93 -35.35 10.70
CA ASP A 990 -8.86 -34.22 10.60
C ASP A 990 -10.00 -34.35 11.61
N ARG A 991 -10.56 -35.56 11.79
CA ARG A 991 -11.56 -35.84 12.83
C ARG A 991 -11.01 -35.54 14.23
N ASN A 992 -9.77 -35.90 14.51
CA ASN A 992 -9.12 -35.59 15.79
C ASN A 992 -8.96 -34.07 16.00
N ALA A 993 -8.62 -33.32 14.95
CA ALA A 993 -8.55 -31.86 15.02
C ALA A 993 -9.91 -31.25 15.37
N VAL A 994 -11.00 -31.74 14.76
CA VAL A 994 -12.37 -31.29 15.06
C VAL A 994 -12.79 -31.68 16.48
N ARG A 995 -12.51 -32.92 16.93
CA ARG A 995 -12.81 -33.36 18.30
C ARG A 995 -12.11 -32.51 19.37
N ALA A 996 -10.97 -31.91 19.04
CA ALA A 996 -10.24 -31.03 19.95
C ALA A 996 -10.88 -29.65 20.12
N ILE A 997 -11.75 -29.20 19.20
CA ILE A 997 -12.33 -27.83 19.21
C ILE A 997 -12.98 -27.45 20.55
N PRO A 998 -13.85 -28.26 21.17
CA PRO A 998 -14.47 -27.90 22.45
C PRO A 998 -13.43 -27.72 23.57
N ARG A 999 -12.36 -28.52 23.56
CA ARG A 999 -11.26 -28.43 24.53
C ARG A 999 -10.41 -27.18 24.31
N VAL A 1000 -10.08 -26.87 23.06
CA VAL A 1000 -9.37 -25.65 22.67
C VAL A 1000 -10.15 -24.41 23.12
N LEU A 1001 -11.45 -24.37 22.86
CA LEU A 1001 -12.31 -23.27 23.31
C LEU A 1001 -12.40 -23.18 24.83
N ALA A 1002 -12.50 -24.32 25.52
CA ALA A 1002 -12.49 -24.36 26.98
C ALA A 1002 -11.19 -23.78 27.57
N ALA A 1003 -10.03 -24.10 26.98
CA ALA A 1003 -8.74 -23.52 27.36
C ALA A 1003 -8.67 -22.00 27.12
N ALA A 1004 -9.45 -21.48 26.17
CA ALA A 1004 -9.63 -20.05 25.90
C ALA A 1004 -10.69 -19.38 26.81
N GLY A 1005 -11.32 -20.10 27.75
CA GLY A 1005 -12.40 -19.57 28.59
C GLY A 1005 -13.75 -19.47 27.86
N LEU A 1006 -13.88 -20.17 26.73
CA LEU A 1006 -15.04 -20.18 25.86
C LEU A 1006 -15.66 -21.59 25.82
N ALA A 1007 -16.87 -21.70 25.30
CA ALA A 1007 -17.57 -22.96 25.15
C ALA A 1007 -18.46 -22.94 23.89
N VAL A 1008 -18.81 -24.13 23.41
CA VAL A 1008 -19.69 -24.30 22.25
C VAL A 1008 -21.13 -24.47 22.74
N ARG A 1009 -22.07 -23.78 22.10
CA ARG A 1009 -23.52 -23.91 22.39
C ARG A 1009 -24.32 -24.08 21.11
N ARG A 1010 -25.19 -25.08 21.05
CA ARG A 1010 -26.21 -25.21 19.99
C ARG A 1010 -27.23 -24.08 20.09
N ARG A 1011 -27.62 -23.49 18.96
CA ARG A 1011 -28.72 -22.53 18.91
C ARG A 1011 -30.03 -23.27 19.17
N ALA A 1012 -30.90 -22.72 20.02
CA ALA A 1012 -32.21 -23.30 20.26
C ALA A 1012 -33.08 -23.11 19.00
N GLY A 1013 -33.47 -24.20 18.34
CA GLY A 1013 -34.44 -24.20 17.24
C GLY A 1013 -33.86 -24.39 15.83
N THR A 1014 -33.32 -25.58 15.55
CA THR A 1014 -33.34 -26.20 14.22
C THR A 1014 -33.43 -27.72 14.45
N GLY A 1015 -34.65 -28.18 14.71
CA GLY A 1015 -34.99 -29.60 14.57
C GLY A 1015 -35.37 -29.90 13.14
#